data_AF-A0A353Y9E9-F1
#
_entry.id   AF-A0A353Y9E9-F1
#
_cell.length_a   1.000
_cell.length_b   1.000
_cell.length_c   1.000
_cell.angle_alpha   90.00
_cell.angle_beta   90.00
_cell.angle_gamma   90.00
#
_symmetry.space_group_name_H-M   'P 1'
#
loop_
_entity.id
_entity.type
_entity.pdbx_description
1 polymer ?
#
loop_
_entity_poly.entity_id
_entity_poly.type
_entity_poly.pdbx_seq_one_letter_code
_entity_poly.pdbx_strand_id
1 'polypeptide(L)'
;MPIRYLLCFLLCCVPGLSPAQLGIHTVPRLDSVAFYYGAQTPWDELRAFDLAIVEPDHLPAGPLPELGRTRLAAYVALGEVQPSRAYAARLPREWLRGENSAWGSRLIDQTQAGWPAFFADEVIGPLWQRGLRTFFLDTLDSYQLFARTAEERADQEAGMVAVVRELVRRYPGIRFVYNRGFEILPQTRAWVDAVAAESLFRRYDSQRLRYEEVPEDDRHWLLERLREVRARHGLPIIAIDYVPAHQRGLARETAQRIQALGMVPWVATPELDTLGVSSVEVMPRRILVVHSSVADEYAQREISPVVHGALPLQHLGYVPEFIAPAQLPGQPLSGMYAGAVVWLQATPSTAERQVLQDWIARQVADGVPVVLVNQVEFLLGGALARTLGLSTNATPRGTAPIDIEQQDPILGFETRVRPPADSFFPLELDGGNPLLTLRRSGQRQVAAALAPWGGYVLQPYAITTLPGDKSGNRWVINPFEFFRRGLQLPDMPVPDVTTESGRRIFLMHLDGDGFVSRSELPGNRLAGEELRDRVVRRYRVPMTISVIEAEISPRGLYPALSPLAEKTAQDIFREPHVALASHSYSHPFYWSRIGQRGGDAADAQTYNLRLPGYRFNLEREIQGSVQYIESRLAPPGKKVGLFLWTGDCIPGADAVEFTERIGLLNMNGGDTTATLAHPTLTRIEGMGIRRGNSFQVFAPNQNENVYTNDWTGPYYGFERVIETFEFTERPRRIKPVNVYFHTYLLTKRAGVQSFERIMDHVLRQEITPVHAAAYARKVLDFQRLVIARSDTGWRIRGAQDLRTLRLPAPLGLPVIARSSGVAGYREGAEGPYVHLGQPDAELSLGTPASQPRLASANAWIVAYERSETTQRWTLEGDVPIEFALADAADCRVQAAGRELQAIRRQGSLAHYRLSAHAARPLEAICQR
;
A
#
# COMPACT_ATOMS: atom_id res chain seq x y z
N MET A 1 -55.56 -13.58 65.00
CA MET A 1 -54.79 -14.47 64.10
C MET A 1 -55.25 -14.23 62.66
N PRO A 2 -54.37 -14.22 61.65
CA PRO A 2 -53.30 -13.25 61.31
C PRO A 2 -53.77 -12.28 60.17
N ILE A 3 -53.26 -11.06 59.96
CA ILE A 3 -51.90 -10.50 59.73
C ILE A 3 -51.33 -10.80 58.32
N ARG A 4 -51.40 -9.81 57.41
CA ARG A 4 -50.28 -9.13 56.69
C ARG A 4 -50.82 -8.38 55.45
N TYR A 5 -50.62 -7.06 55.40
CA TYR A 5 -49.94 -6.32 54.31
C TYR A 5 -49.90 -4.82 54.63
N LEU A 6 -48.80 -4.20 54.17
CA LEU A 6 -48.53 -2.78 53.92
C LEU A 6 -47.68 -1.97 54.93
N LEU A 7 -46.73 -1.25 54.31
CA LEU A 7 -45.79 -0.21 54.76
C LEU A 7 -44.52 -0.64 55.50
N CYS A 8 -43.36 -0.38 54.87
CA CYS A 8 -42.52 0.74 55.30
C CYS A 8 -41.43 1.12 54.27
N PHE A 9 -41.31 2.43 54.10
CA PHE A 9 -40.30 3.20 53.38
C PHE A 9 -39.13 3.54 54.36
N LEU A 10 -38.00 4.00 53.81
CA LEU A 10 -36.84 4.67 54.47
C LEU A 10 -35.81 3.80 55.21
N LEU A 11 -34.62 3.65 54.60
CA LEU A 11 -33.31 4.15 55.08
C LEU A 11 -32.18 3.42 54.35
N CYS A 12 -31.37 4.16 53.58
CA CYS A 12 -29.89 4.06 53.47
C CYS A 12 -29.40 4.75 52.19
N CYS A 13 -29.21 6.08 52.26
CA CYS A 13 -28.31 6.81 51.37
C CYS A 13 -26.97 7.00 52.11
N VAL A 14 -25.98 6.20 51.77
CA VAL A 14 -24.55 6.51 51.99
C VAL A 14 -23.86 6.22 50.66
N PRO A 15 -23.25 7.20 49.97
CA PRO A 15 -22.42 6.90 48.82
C PRO A 15 -21.10 6.32 49.33
N GLY A 16 -20.87 5.04 49.05
CA GLY A 16 -19.59 4.38 49.32
C GLY A 16 -18.49 5.03 48.48
N LEU A 17 -17.48 5.57 49.17
CA LEU A 17 -16.17 5.84 48.61
C LEU A 17 -15.57 4.51 48.17
N SER A 18 -15.55 4.23 46.86
CA SER A 18 -14.73 3.15 46.31
C SER A 18 -13.26 3.49 46.59
N PRO A 19 -12.46 2.57 47.18
CA PRO A 19 -11.02 2.77 47.27
C PRO A 19 -10.48 2.84 45.85
N ALA A 20 -9.78 3.93 45.53
CA ALA A 20 -9.01 4.06 44.31
C ALA A 20 -8.12 2.82 44.16
N GLN A 21 -8.38 1.99 43.15
CA GLN A 21 -7.47 0.94 42.76
C GLN A 21 -6.16 1.63 42.35
N LEU A 22 -5.15 1.53 43.22
CA LEU A 22 -3.75 1.74 42.86
C LEU A 22 -3.42 0.67 41.80
N GLY A 23 -3.71 1.00 40.54
CA GLY A 23 -3.30 0.18 39.41
C GLY A 23 -1.79 0.10 39.39
N ILE A 24 -1.25 -1.10 39.55
CA ILE A 24 0.15 -1.37 39.23
C ILE A 24 0.30 -1.12 37.73
N HIS A 25 0.85 0.04 37.37
CA HIS A 25 1.11 0.36 35.97
C HIS A 25 2.25 -0.52 35.46
N THR A 26 1.90 -1.51 34.63
CA THR A 26 2.86 -2.31 33.87
C THR A 26 3.41 -1.46 32.72
N VAL A 27 4.73 -1.28 32.66
CA VAL A 27 5.37 -0.60 31.53
C VAL A 27 5.04 -1.37 30.24
N PRO A 28 4.56 -0.70 29.17
CA PRO A 28 4.29 -1.37 27.91
C PRO A 28 5.55 -2.06 27.40
N ARG A 29 5.40 -3.29 26.88
CA ARG A 29 6.50 -3.94 26.17
C ARG A 29 6.86 -3.10 24.94
N LEU A 30 8.14 -2.76 24.81
CA LEU A 30 8.69 -1.95 23.72
C LEU A 30 9.81 -2.77 23.10
N ASP A 31 9.54 -3.40 21.97
CA ASP A 31 10.55 -4.20 21.26
C ASP A 31 11.14 -3.42 20.08
N SER A 32 10.37 -2.46 19.53
CA SER A 32 10.73 -1.69 18.34
C SER A 32 10.28 -0.22 18.45
N VAL A 33 11.12 0.69 17.94
CA VAL A 33 10.85 2.13 17.93
C VAL A 33 11.26 2.75 16.59
N ALA A 34 10.61 3.83 16.20
CA ALA A 34 11.03 4.69 15.10
C ALA A 34 11.07 6.16 15.53
N PHE A 35 12.07 6.89 15.03
CA PHE A 35 12.13 8.35 15.10
C PHE A 35 12.08 8.90 13.69
N TYR A 36 11.16 9.83 13.42
CA TYR A 36 11.03 10.44 12.11
C TYR A 36 10.67 11.93 12.19
N TYR A 37 11.61 12.79 11.85
CA TYR A 37 11.48 14.26 11.91
C TYR A 37 11.38 14.92 10.53
N GLY A 38 11.43 14.15 9.45
CA GLY A 38 11.23 14.66 8.08
C GLY A 38 9.81 15.21 7.85
N ALA A 39 9.68 16.17 6.93
CA ALA A 39 8.41 16.83 6.60
C ALA A 39 7.38 15.91 5.93
N GLN A 40 7.84 14.87 5.22
CA GLN A 40 6.98 13.90 4.56
C GLN A 40 6.92 12.59 5.36
N THR A 41 6.18 12.62 6.47
CA THR A 41 6.10 11.49 7.40
C THR A 41 5.51 10.23 6.75
N PRO A 42 6.21 9.07 6.79
CA PRO A 42 5.76 7.81 6.23
C PRO A 42 4.77 7.09 7.16
N TRP A 43 3.54 7.62 7.23
CA TRP A 43 2.53 7.16 8.18
C TRP A 43 2.19 5.68 8.09
N ASP A 44 2.13 5.13 6.87
CA ASP A 44 1.85 3.71 6.69
C ASP A 44 3.01 2.87 7.27
N GLU A 45 4.25 3.17 6.87
CA GLU A 45 5.45 2.43 7.27
C GLU A 45 5.71 2.48 8.78
N LEU A 46 5.35 3.58 9.47
CA LEU A 46 5.44 3.69 10.92
C LEU A 46 4.62 2.63 11.68
N ARG A 47 3.62 2.00 11.04
CA ARG A 47 2.83 0.90 11.63
C ARG A 47 3.66 -0.34 11.97
N ALA A 48 4.89 -0.45 11.47
CA ALA A 48 5.77 -1.58 11.75
C ALA A 48 6.30 -1.62 13.20
N PHE A 49 6.29 -0.47 13.90
CA PHE A 49 6.94 -0.28 15.19
C PHE A 49 5.94 -0.24 16.35
N ASP A 50 6.39 -0.45 17.59
CA ASP A 50 5.52 -0.34 18.76
C ASP A 50 5.33 1.13 19.21
N LEU A 51 6.34 1.96 18.93
CA LEU A 51 6.34 3.40 19.20
C LEU A 51 6.96 4.16 18.02
N ALA A 52 6.29 5.22 17.58
CA ALA A 52 6.80 6.18 16.60
C ALA A 52 6.90 7.57 17.23
N ILE A 53 8.08 8.18 17.17
CA ILE A 53 8.37 9.52 17.70
C ILE A 53 8.53 10.46 16.51
N VAL A 54 7.69 11.50 16.45
CA VAL A 54 7.60 12.38 15.28
C VAL A 54 7.72 13.85 15.66
N GLU A 55 8.11 14.66 14.69
CA GLU A 55 8.16 16.12 14.79
C GLU A 55 6.74 16.71 14.75
N PRO A 56 6.25 17.33 15.85
CA PRO A 56 4.89 17.86 15.92
C PRO A 56 4.52 18.89 14.83
N ASP A 57 5.49 19.67 14.34
CA ASP A 57 5.26 20.68 13.30
C ASP A 57 4.98 20.07 11.92
N HIS A 58 5.25 18.77 11.73
CA HIS A 58 4.98 18.02 10.49
C HIS A 58 3.70 17.17 10.54
N LEU A 59 2.95 17.23 11.64
CA LEU A 59 1.70 16.48 11.78
C LEU A 59 0.60 17.04 10.85
N PRO A 60 -0.25 16.17 10.25
CA PRO A 60 -1.30 16.60 9.32
C PRO A 60 -2.31 17.54 9.99
N ALA A 61 -2.84 18.52 9.25
CA ALA A 61 -3.80 19.50 9.79
C ALA A 61 -5.11 18.87 10.30
N GLY A 62 -5.49 17.68 9.78
CA GLY A 62 -6.68 16.93 10.18
C GLY A 62 -6.46 15.98 11.35
N PRO A 63 -7.36 14.98 11.52
CA PRO A 63 -7.17 13.91 12.49
C PRO A 63 -5.83 13.20 12.33
N LEU A 64 -5.24 12.80 13.45
CA LEU A 64 -4.03 11.98 13.43
C LEU A 64 -4.32 10.63 12.76
N PRO A 65 -3.36 10.10 11.98
CA PRO A 65 -3.54 8.83 11.31
C PRO A 65 -3.65 7.68 12.31
N GLU A 66 -4.52 6.72 12.02
CA GLU A 66 -4.64 5.50 12.80
C GLU A 66 -3.48 4.55 12.47
N LEU A 67 -2.64 4.24 13.46
CA LEU A 67 -1.44 3.41 13.29
C LEU A 67 -1.61 1.99 13.90
N GLY A 68 -2.84 1.56 14.16
CA GLY A 68 -3.14 0.26 14.74
C GLY A 68 -2.49 0.09 16.11
N ARG A 69 -1.51 -0.83 16.22
CA ARG A 69 -0.81 -1.13 17.47
C ARG A 69 0.30 -0.13 17.81
N THR A 70 0.74 0.68 16.87
CA THR A 70 1.81 1.66 17.08
C THR A 70 1.30 2.85 17.88
N ARG A 71 2.00 3.16 18.97
CA ARG A 71 1.76 4.40 19.72
C ARG A 71 2.50 5.56 19.07
N LEU A 72 1.85 6.71 19.01
CA LEU A 72 2.48 7.94 18.54
C LEU A 72 2.98 8.77 19.73
N ALA A 73 4.19 9.30 19.61
CA ALA A 73 4.77 10.25 20.54
C ALA A 73 5.27 11.49 19.78
N ALA A 74 5.14 12.66 20.40
CA ALA A 74 5.68 13.90 19.84
C ALA A 74 7.02 14.26 20.47
N TYR A 75 7.97 14.68 19.64
CA TYR A 75 9.21 15.29 20.08
C TYR A 75 8.94 16.66 20.73
N VAL A 76 9.49 16.89 21.92
CA VAL A 76 9.51 18.21 22.57
C VAL A 76 10.84 18.42 23.30
N ALA A 77 11.46 19.58 23.13
CA ALA A 77 12.67 19.97 23.85
C ALA A 77 12.28 20.74 25.14
N LEU A 78 12.73 20.27 26.30
CA LEU A 78 12.43 20.88 27.60
C LEU A 78 13.53 21.84 28.08
N GLY A 79 14.79 21.48 27.87
CA GLY A 79 15.95 22.31 28.24
C GLY A 79 16.25 23.43 27.26
N GLU A 80 15.73 23.35 26.04
CA GLU A 80 16.06 24.25 24.94
C GLU A 80 14.83 24.65 24.12
N VAL A 81 14.94 25.78 23.41
CA VAL A 81 13.94 26.21 22.42
C VAL A 81 14.60 26.56 21.09
N GLN A 82 14.06 25.98 20.01
CA GLN A 82 14.42 26.36 18.65
C GLN A 82 13.70 27.68 18.28
N PRO A 83 14.40 28.69 17.72
CA PRO A 83 13.77 29.96 17.33
C PRO A 83 12.62 29.83 16.33
N SER A 84 12.59 28.74 15.55
CA SER A 84 11.52 28.44 14.59
C SER A 84 10.20 28.00 15.24
N ARG A 85 10.20 27.61 16.51
CA ARG A 85 8.97 27.16 17.20
C ARG A 85 7.99 28.31 17.35
N ALA A 86 6.72 28.07 17.04
CA ALA A 86 5.67 29.09 17.15
C ALA A 86 5.57 29.70 18.57
N TYR A 87 5.83 28.91 19.62
CA TYR A 87 5.82 29.39 20.99
C TYR A 87 7.08 30.14 21.41
N ALA A 88 8.19 30.08 20.64
CA ALA A 88 9.47 30.68 21.03
C ALA A 88 9.38 32.21 21.21
N ALA A 89 8.58 32.89 20.37
CA ALA A 89 8.40 34.34 20.45
C ALA A 89 7.64 34.80 21.72
N ARG A 90 6.95 33.87 22.40
CA ARG A 90 6.19 34.15 23.63
C ARG A 90 7.01 33.95 24.90
N LEU A 91 8.24 33.45 24.79
CA LEU A 91 9.12 33.25 25.93
C LEU A 91 9.72 34.58 26.40
N PRO A 92 9.64 34.90 27.71
CA PRO A 92 10.36 36.02 28.29
C PRO A 92 11.88 35.85 28.09
N ARG A 93 12.56 36.94 27.71
CA ARG A 93 13.99 36.90 27.38
C ARG A 93 14.84 36.57 28.60
N GLU A 94 14.39 36.96 29.78
CA GLU A 94 15.04 36.71 31.07
C GLU A 94 15.07 35.22 31.46
N TRP A 95 14.25 34.38 30.84
CA TRP A 95 14.24 32.93 31.05
C TRP A 95 15.32 32.20 30.24
N LEU A 96 16.07 32.92 29.40
CA LEU A 96 17.13 32.33 28.57
C LEU A 96 18.50 32.44 29.26
N ARG A 97 19.36 31.43 29.08
CA ARG A 97 20.71 31.34 29.68
C ARG A 97 21.83 31.20 28.65
N GLY A 98 21.56 31.55 27.40
CA GLY A 98 22.52 31.54 26.30
C GLY A 98 22.00 30.79 25.07
N GLU A 99 22.91 30.51 24.15
CA GLU A 99 22.64 29.77 22.92
C GLU A 99 23.50 28.50 22.87
N ASN A 100 22.94 27.43 22.34
CA ASN A 100 23.67 26.22 21.99
C ASN A 100 24.03 26.29 20.50
N SER A 101 25.24 26.77 20.20
CA SER A 101 25.69 27.03 18.83
C SER A 101 25.75 25.77 17.96
N ALA A 102 25.84 24.58 18.55
CA ALA A 102 25.86 23.32 17.81
C ALA A 102 24.50 23.01 17.15
N TRP A 103 23.40 23.51 17.73
CA TRP A 103 22.04 23.19 17.30
C TRP A 103 21.20 24.43 16.97
N GLY A 104 21.74 25.64 17.14
CA GLY A 104 21.05 26.90 16.85
C GLY A 104 19.87 27.19 17.80
N SER A 105 19.82 26.51 18.95
CA SER A 105 18.77 26.62 19.95
C SER A 105 19.18 27.56 21.09
N ARG A 106 18.20 27.97 21.91
CA ARG A 106 18.41 28.80 23.10
C ARG A 106 18.18 27.99 24.36
N LEU A 107 19.08 28.15 25.34
CA LEU A 107 19.07 27.44 26.62
C LEU A 107 18.01 28.05 27.55
N ILE A 108 17.16 27.22 28.15
CA ILE A 108 16.11 27.64 29.09
C ILE A 108 16.58 27.47 30.55
N ASP A 109 16.40 28.51 31.35
CA ASP A 109 16.53 28.44 32.81
C ASP A 109 15.33 27.71 33.43
N GLN A 110 15.57 26.51 33.96
CA GLN A 110 14.54 25.67 34.54
C GLN A 110 14.05 26.17 35.91
N THR A 111 14.75 27.12 36.53
CA THR A 111 14.39 27.67 37.86
C THR A 111 13.27 28.71 37.80
N GLN A 112 12.85 29.11 36.60
CA GLN A 112 11.82 30.12 36.40
C GLN A 112 10.45 29.61 36.85
N ALA A 113 9.83 30.28 37.82
CA ALA A 113 8.56 29.85 38.40
C ALA A 113 7.40 29.72 37.38
N GLY A 114 7.43 30.51 36.30
CA GLY A 114 6.43 30.46 35.23
C GLY A 114 6.65 29.34 34.21
N TRP A 115 7.83 28.71 34.18
CA TRP A 115 8.20 27.74 33.15
C TRP A 115 7.33 26.48 33.13
N PRO A 116 7.01 25.82 34.27
CA PRO A 116 6.11 24.66 34.29
C PRO A 116 4.74 24.93 33.67
N ALA A 117 4.12 26.08 34.00
CA ALA A 117 2.82 26.45 33.45
C ALA A 117 2.92 26.77 31.96
N PHE A 118 3.95 27.52 31.54
CA PHE A 118 4.17 27.83 30.13
C PHE A 118 4.36 26.56 29.29
N PHE A 119 5.23 25.64 29.74
CA PHE A 119 5.48 24.39 29.01
C PHE A 119 4.21 23.55 28.90
N ALA A 120 3.42 23.48 29.97
CA ALA A 120 2.15 22.78 29.98
C ALA A 120 1.14 23.39 29.00
N ASP A 121 0.97 24.71 29.00
CA ASP A 121 -0.07 25.37 28.21
C ASP A 121 0.32 25.56 26.75
N GLU A 122 1.57 25.95 26.49
CA GLU A 122 1.99 26.45 25.18
C GLU A 122 2.70 25.40 24.32
N VAL A 123 3.24 24.35 24.94
CA VAL A 123 3.94 23.27 24.24
C VAL A 123 3.07 22.01 24.24
N ILE A 124 2.66 21.54 25.41
CA ILE A 124 1.92 20.27 25.54
C ILE A 124 0.43 20.43 25.24
N GLY A 125 -0.20 21.53 25.67
CA GLY A 125 -1.64 21.77 25.52
C GLY A 125 -2.17 21.60 24.09
N PRO A 126 -1.57 22.27 23.07
CA PRO A 126 -2.01 22.13 21.69
C PRO A 126 -1.86 20.70 21.15
N LEU A 127 -0.80 20.00 21.53
CA LEU A 127 -0.54 18.62 21.11
C LEU A 127 -1.49 17.63 21.79
N TRP A 128 -1.80 17.85 23.07
CA TRP A 128 -2.78 17.08 23.82
C TRP A 128 -4.18 17.20 23.22
N GLN A 129 -4.58 18.41 22.81
CA GLN A 129 -5.86 18.66 22.14
C GLN A 129 -5.97 17.91 20.79
N ARG A 130 -4.85 17.70 20.09
CA ARG A 130 -4.78 16.89 18.86
C ARG A 130 -4.84 15.37 19.09
N GLY A 131 -4.82 14.92 20.35
CA GLY A 131 -4.94 13.50 20.70
C GLY A 131 -3.63 12.82 21.11
N LEU A 132 -2.50 13.54 21.13
CA LEU A 132 -1.23 12.97 21.59
C LEU A 132 -1.23 12.75 23.11
N ARG A 133 -0.71 11.60 23.55
CA ARG A 133 -0.67 11.20 24.97
C ARG A 133 0.74 10.85 25.46
N THR A 134 1.67 10.64 24.54
CA THR A 134 3.06 10.30 24.82
C THR A 134 3.96 11.38 24.26
N PHE A 135 4.98 11.78 25.02
CA PHE A 135 5.92 12.84 24.63
C PHE A 135 7.36 12.38 24.83
N PHE A 136 8.19 12.59 23.81
CA PHE A 136 9.63 12.40 23.91
C PHE A 136 10.25 13.70 24.41
N LEU A 137 10.74 13.71 25.65
CA LEU A 137 11.36 14.88 26.28
C LEU A 137 12.86 14.86 26.01
N ASP A 138 13.31 15.83 25.23
CA ASP A 138 14.70 16.00 24.85
C ASP A 138 15.38 17.14 25.64
N THR A 139 16.71 17.26 25.52
CA THR A 139 17.54 18.32 26.13
C THR A 139 17.48 18.36 27.66
N LEU A 140 17.26 17.21 28.30
CA LEU A 140 17.15 17.07 29.75
C LEU A 140 18.49 17.27 30.50
N ASP A 141 19.59 17.42 29.77
CA ASP A 141 20.94 17.64 30.28
C ASP A 141 21.57 18.98 29.82
N SER A 142 20.85 19.80 29.04
CA SER A 142 21.39 21.07 28.49
C SER A 142 21.77 22.09 29.57
N TYR A 143 21.20 21.99 30.78
CA TYR A 143 21.57 22.85 31.91
C TYR A 143 23.05 22.69 32.31
N GLN A 144 23.67 21.54 32.03
CA GLN A 144 25.09 21.28 32.28
C GLN A 144 26.02 22.25 31.51
N LEU A 145 25.53 22.86 30.42
CA LEU A 145 26.28 23.82 29.62
C LEU A 145 26.52 25.15 30.34
N PHE A 146 25.64 25.53 31.28
CA PHE A 146 25.73 26.81 32.01
C PHE A 146 25.78 26.67 33.54
N ALA A 147 25.21 25.62 34.14
CA ALA A 147 25.28 25.36 35.58
C ALA A 147 26.66 24.79 35.98
N ARG A 148 27.41 25.55 36.79
CA ARG A 148 28.81 25.22 37.14
C ARG A 148 28.94 24.59 38.52
N THR A 149 28.01 24.87 39.44
CA THR A 149 28.02 24.32 40.79
C THR A 149 27.00 23.19 40.97
N ALA A 150 27.20 22.36 42.01
CA ALA A 150 26.25 21.29 42.34
C ALA A 150 24.88 21.84 42.78
N GLU A 151 24.85 22.99 43.46
CA GLU A 151 23.62 23.66 43.88
C GLU A 151 22.84 24.17 42.68
N GLU A 152 23.50 24.89 41.76
CA GLU A 152 22.86 25.35 40.51
C GLU A 152 22.29 24.18 39.70
N ARG A 153 23.00 23.04 39.62
CA ARG A 153 22.53 21.84 38.94
C ARG A 153 21.29 21.25 39.61
N ALA A 154 21.30 21.14 40.92
CA ALA A 154 20.17 20.64 41.71
C ALA A 154 18.92 21.53 41.54
N ASP A 155 19.10 22.86 41.47
CA ASP A 155 18.01 23.81 41.23
C ASP A 155 17.40 23.63 39.83
N GLN A 156 18.24 23.43 38.81
CA GLN A 156 17.76 23.17 37.44
C GLN A 156 16.99 21.84 37.36
N GLU A 157 17.53 20.78 37.98
CA GLU A 157 16.88 19.47 38.07
C GLU A 157 15.54 19.54 38.80
N ALA A 158 15.46 20.28 39.91
CA ALA A 158 14.21 20.52 40.63
C ALA A 158 13.17 21.26 39.77
N GLY A 159 13.61 22.24 38.98
CA GLY A 159 12.80 22.94 37.98
C GLY A 159 12.20 21.98 36.94
N MET A 160 13.02 21.12 36.35
CA MET A 160 12.55 20.11 35.39
C MET A 160 11.55 19.12 36.02
N VAL A 161 11.80 18.67 37.26
CA VAL A 161 10.85 17.84 38.01
C VAL A 161 9.51 18.56 38.23
N ALA A 162 9.54 19.86 38.50
CA ALA A 162 8.33 20.68 38.65
C ALA A 162 7.53 20.75 37.33
N VAL A 163 8.20 20.88 36.18
CA VAL A 163 7.56 20.80 34.86
C VAL A 163 6.84 19.46 34.70
N VAL A 164 7.53 18.33 34.92
CA VAL A 164 6.93 17.00 34.75
C VAL A 164 5.72 16.78 35.67
N ARG A 165 5.82 17.20 36.94
CA ARG A 165 4.69 17.11 37.89
C ARG A 165 3.51 17.97 37.45
N GLU A 166 3.77 19.16 36.92
CA GLU A 166 2.72 20.05 36.42
C GLU A 166 2.01 19.44 35.19
N LEU A 167 2.77 18.83 34.28
CA LEU A 167 2.20 18.11 33.14
C LEU A 167 1.29 16.97 33.57
N VAL A 168 1.73 16.14 34.52
CA VAL A 168 0.93 15.03 35.07
C VAL A 168 -0.34 15.54 35.75
N ARG A 169 -0.24 16.66 36.46
CA ARG A 169 -1.38 17.30 37.13
C ARG A 169 -2.43 17.81 36.12
N ARG A 170 -1.99 18.43 35.02
CA ARG A 170 -2.88 19.00 33.99
C ARG A 170 -3.40 17.98 32.98
N TYR A 171 -2.61 16.95 32.68
CA TYR A 171 -2.88 15.98 31.62
C TYR A 171 -2.89 14.55 32.18
N PRO A 172 -3.99 14.11 32.83
CA PRO A 172 -4.09 12.77 33.40
C PRO A 172 -3.83 11.67 32.36
N GLY A 173 -2.90 10.78 32.66
CA GLY A 173 -2.50 9.69 31.77
C GLY A 173 -1.39 10.04 30.76
N ILE A 174 -0.83 11.24 30.81
CA ILE A 174 0.36 11.60 30.03
C ILE A 174 1.53 10.66 30.33
N ARG A 175 2.26 10.26 29.27
CA ARG A 175 3.44 9.38 29.35
C ARG A 175 4.64 10.03 28.70
N PHE A 176 5.83 9.66 29.16
CA PHE A 176 7.08 10.23 28.67
C PHE A 176 8.08 9.18 28.21
N VAL A 177 8.84 9.53 27.18
CA VAL A 177 10.12 8.91 26.86
C VAL A 177 11.19 9.97 27.06
N TYR A 178 12.21 9.69 27.86
CA TYR A 178 13.26 10.67 28.11
C TYR A 178 14.44 10.44 27.18
N ASN A 179 15.02 11.49 26.63
CA ASN A 179 16.41 11.43 26.16
C ASN A 179 17.33 11.68 27.36
N ARG A 180 18.05 10.66 27.81
CA ARG A 180 18.87 10.68 29.03
C ARG A 180 18.03 11.03 30.26
N GLY A 181 18.23 12.23 30.84
CA GLY A 181 17.50 12.72 32.00
C GLY A 181 17.69 11.86 33.26
N PHE A 182 18.88 11.29 33.45
CA PHE A 182 19.15 10.32 34.53
C PHE A 182 18.95 10.94 35.92
N GLU A 183 19.25 12.23 36.06
CA GLU A 183 19.26 12.98 37.32
C GLU A 183 17.83 13.20 37.86
N ILE A 184 16.86 13.43 36.98
CA ILE A 184 15.46 13.67 37.37
C ILE A 184 14.62 12.38 37.42
N LEU A 185 15.13 11.28 36.87
CA LEU A 185 14.41 10.01 36.76
C LEU A 185 13.98 9.43 38.12
N PRO A 186 14.78 9.46 39.21
CA PRO A 186 14.37 8.94 40.50
C PRO A 186 13.07 9.56 41.04
N GLN A 187 12.80 10.82 40.70
CA GLN A 187 11.62 11.56 41.15
C GLN A 187 10.43 11.48 40.18
N THR A 188 10.67 11.07 38.92
CA THR A 188 9.69 11.14 37.83
C THR A 188 9.35 9.80 37.19
N ARG A 189 10.01 8.72 37.62
CA ARG A 189 9.88 7.36 37.07
C ARG A 189 8.45 6.88 36.85
N ALA A 190 7.50 7.23 37.72
CA ALA A 190 6.12 6.74 37.62
C ALA A 190 5.44 7.07 36.26
N TRP A 191 5.90 8.10 35.57
CA TRP A 191 5.30 8.61 34.32
C TRP A 191 6.12 8.31 33.06
N VAL A 192 7.27 7.66 33.23
CA VAL A 192 8.21 7.35 32.15
C VAL A 192 7.96 5.93 31.62
N ASP A 193 7.88 5.81 30.31
CA ASP A 193 7.73 4.55 29.56
C ASP A 193 9.07 3.97 29.12
N ALA A 194 10.04 4.81 28.77
CA ALA A 194 11.36 4.40 28.29
C ALA A 194 12.40 5.52 28.48
N VAL A 195 13.68 5.15 28.45
CA VAL A 195 14.81 6.09 28.39
C VAL A 195 15.61 5.82 27.12
N ALA A 196 15.77 6.84 26.30
CA ALA A 196 16.65 6.86 25.15
C ALA A 196 18.03 7.44 25.51
N ALA A 197 19.04 7.09 24.74
CA ALA A 197 20.35 7.73 24.80
C ALA A 197 21.04 7.75 23.44
N GLU A 198 21.78 8.84 23.20
CA GLU A 198 22.57 9.06 21.98
C GLU A 198 24.03 9.34 22.36
N SER A 199 25.02 8.66 21.82
CA SER A 199 24.96 7.39 21.06
C SER A 199 25.80 6.33 21.75
N LEU A 200 25.57 5.05 21.43
CA LEU A 200 26.19 3.93 22.12
C LEU A 200 27.42 3.36 21.40
N PHE A 201 27.34 3.16 20.09
CA PHE A 201 28.44 2.61 19.28
C PHE A 201 28.86 3.53 18.13
N ARG A 202 27.90 4.15 17.45
CA ARG A 202 28.09 5.02 16.29
C ARG A 202 27.47 6.39 16.56
N ARG A 203 28.27 7.45 16.45
CA ARG A 203 27.85 8.83 16.68
C ARG A 203 28.04 9.69 15.44
N TYR A 204 27.37 10.84 15.45
CA TYR A 204 27.61 11.93 14.51
C TYR A 204 28.23 13.11 15.27
N ASP A 205 29.44 13.52 14.89
CA ASP A 205 30.08 14.74 15.38
C ASP A 205 29.52 15.92 14.57
N SER A 206 28.58 16.67 15.16
CA SER A 206 27.92 17.81 14.50
C SER A 206 28.84 19.02 14.27
N GLN A 207 29.96 19.12 15.00
CA GLN A 207 30.94 20.18 14.79
C GLN A 207 31.85 19.88 13.60
N ARG A 208 32.23 18.61 13.42
CA ARG A 208 33.10 18.16 12.32
C ARG A 208 32.34 17.62 11.11
N LEU A 209 31.03 17.43 11.23
CA LEU A 209 30.13 16.83 10.24
C LEU A 209 30.58 15.43 9.80
N ARG A 210 30.92 14.56 10.77
CA ARG A 210 31.47 13.23 10.52
C ARG A 210 30.81 12.14 11.35
N TYR A 211 30.69 10.97 10.74
CA TYR A 211 30.28 9.73 11.41
C TYR A 211 31.49 9.06 12.04
N GLU A 212 31.41 8.71 13.32
CA GLU A 212 32.51 8.18 14.11
C GLU A 212 32.06 7.05 15.06
N GLU A 213 33.01 6.30 15.61
CA GLU A 213 32.74 5.44 16.76
C GLU A 213 32.66 6.26 18.04
N VAL A 214 31.80 5.82 18.96
CA VAL A 214 31.74 6.37 20.31
C VAL A 214 33.03 5.96 21.04
N PRO A 215 33.78 6.93 21.62
CA PRO A 215 34.96 6.64 22.44
C PRO A 215 34.66 5.62 23.53
N GLU A 216 35.66 4.79 23.87
CA GLU A 216 35.45 3.68 24.80
C GLU A 216 35.01 4.14 26.20
N ASP A 217 35.61 5.22 26.72
CA ASP A 217 35.26 5.80 28.02
C ASP A 217 33.82 6.33 28.04
N ASP A 218 33.41 7.08 27.00
CA ASP A 218 32.05 7.61 26.87
C ASP A 218 31.01 6.47 26.82
N ARG A 219 31.32 5.42 26.05
CA ARG A 219 30.48 4.22 25.94
C ARG A 219 30.39 3.48 27.28
N HIS A 220 31.50 3.35 28.00
CA HIS A 220 31.53 2.70 29.31
C HIS A 220 30.67 3.45 30.32
N TRP A 221 30.84 4.77 30.41
CA TRP A 221 30.04 5.64 31.27
C TRP A 221 28.55 5.53 30.95
N LEU A 222 28.18 5.59 29.66
CA LEU A 222 26.79 5.52 29.25
C LEU A 222 26.19 4.14 29.58
N LEU A 223 26.92 3.05 29.34
CA LEU A 223 26.47 1.70 29.68
C LEU A 223 26.21 1.53 31.18
N GLU A 224 27.02 2.13 32.05
CA GLU A 224 26.80 2.11 33.50
C GLU A 224 25.49 2.80 33.87
N ARG A 225 25.23 3.99 33.32
CA ARG A 225 23.97 4.72 33.54
C ARG A 225 22.75 3.97 33.02
N LEU A 226 22.86 3.40 31.82
CA LEU A 226 21.79 2.59 31.23
C LEU A 226 21.53 1.32 32.04
N ARG A 227 22.57 0.65 32.55
CA ARG A 227 22.39 -0.49 33.48
C ARG A 227 21.71 -0.07 34.77
N GLU A 228 22.06 1.09 35.32
CA GLU A 228 21.40 1.65 36.50
C GLU A 228 19.91 1.89 36.26
N VAL A 229 19.55 2.52 35.13
CA VAL A 229 18.15 2.73 34.73
C VAL A 229 17.38 1.42 34.69
N ARG A 230 17.89 0.40 34.02
CA ARG A 230 17.23 -0.91 33.95
C ARG A 230 17.14 -1.59 35.31
N ALA A 231 18.21 -1.59 36.09
CA ALA A 231 18.25 -2.31 37.37
C ALA A 231 17.40 -1.65 38.46
N ARG A 232 17.43 -0.31 38.57
CA ARG A 232 16.74 0.43 39.64
C ARG A 232 15.31 0.82 39.25
N HIS A 233 15.06 1.00 37.95
CA HIS A 233 13.79 1.52 37.48
C HIS A 233 13.02 0.54 36.59
N GLY A 234 13.62 -0.53 36.08
CA GLY A 234 12.91 -1.50 35.23
C GLY A 234 12.33 -0.88 33.95
N LEU A 235 12.98 0.15 33.42
CA LEU A 235 12.58 0.80 32.17
C LEU A 235 13.27 0.16 30.97
N PRO A 236 12.56 0.01 29.83
CA PRO A 236 13.21 -0.29 28.56
C PRO A 236 14.12 0.87 28.15
N ILE A 237 15.20 0.51 27.47
CA ILE A 237 16.23 1.44 27.02
C ILE A 237 16.23 1.47 25.51
N ILE A 238 16.26 2.67 24.94
CA ILE A 238 16.42 2.91 23.51
C ILE A 238 17.84 3.44 23.29
N ALA A 239 18.58 2.88 22.33
CA ALA A 239 19.86 3.45 21.91
C ALA A 239 19.72 3.98 20.49
N ILE A 240 20.05 5.27 20.32
CA ILE A 240 19.97 5.97 19.03
C ILE A 240 21.40 6.19 18.52
N ASP A 241 21.70 5.56 17.40
CA ASP A 241 23.03 5.55 16.79
C ASP A 241 22.97 6.04 15.35
N TYR A 242 24.04 6.68 14.89
CA TYR A 242 24.06 7.38 13.61
C TYR A 242 25.01 6.75 12.61
N VAL A 243 24.48 6.40 11.43
CA VAL A 243 25.21 5.77 10.32
C VAL A 243 24.79 6.42 9.00
N PRO A 244 25.70 6.58 8.01
CA PRO A 244 25.32 7.11 6.70
C PRO A 244 24.23 6.27 6.02
N ALA A 245 23.28 6.92 5.33
CA ALA A 245 22.14 6.25 4.70
C ALA A 245 22.53 5.09 3.76
N HIS A 246 23.62 5.24 3.00
CA HIS A 246 24.12 4.21 2.08
C HIS A 246 24.77 3.00 2.77
N GLN A 247 25.07 3.06 4.08
CA GLN A 247 25.70 1.97 4.85
C GLN A 247 24.68 1.15 5.65
N ARG A 248 23.59 0.74 5.00
CA ARG A 248 22.50 0.00 5.66
C ARG A 248 22.94 -1.33 6.29
N GLY A 249 23.99 -1.96 5.75
CA GLY A 249 24.63 -3.13 6.37
C GLY A 249 25.23 -2.83 7.75
N LEU A 250 25.95 -1.70 7.87
CA LEU A 250 26.51 -1.24 9.14
C LEU A 250 25.41 -0.84 10.13
N ALA A 251 24.32 -0.25 9.65
CA ALA A 251 23.16 0.06 10.49
C ALA A 251 22.55 -1.21 11.11
N ARG A 252 22.40 -2.30 10.33
CA ARG A 252 21.94 -3.61 10.83
C ARG A 252 22.89 -4.22 11.86
N GLU A 253 24.20 -4.19 11.59
CA GLU A 253 25.20 -4.71 12.53
C GLU A 253 25.16 -3.93 13.86
N THR A 254 25.06 -2.60 13.78
CA THR A 254 24.96 -1.73 14.96
C THR A 254 23.68 -2.01 15.74
N ALA A 255 22.54 -2.15 15.06
CA ALA A 255 21.26 -2.50 15.68
C ALA A 255 21.32 -3.86 16.41
N GLN A 256 21.96 -4.87 15.80
CA GLN A 256 22.16 -6.18 16.42
C GLN A 256 23.03 -6.11 17.67
N ARG A 257 24.11 -5.31 17.65
CA ARG A 257 24.97 -5.09 18.83
C ARG A 257 24.21 -4.45 19.99
N ILE A 258 23.33 -3.51 19.69
CA ILE A 258 22.44 -2.88 20.68
C ILE A 258 21.43 -3.90 21.23
N GLN A 259 20.77 -4.68 20.36
CA GLN A 259 19.83 -5.72 20.77
C GLN A 259 20.48 -6.78 21.68
N ALA A 260 21.73 -7.16 21.40
CA ALA A 260 22.48 -8.11 22.21
C ALA A 260 22.71 -7.62 23.65
N LEU A 261 22.62 -6.31 23.90
CA LEU A 261 22.67 -5.71 25.24
C LEU A 261 21.29 -5.63 25.92
N GLY A 262 20.23 -6.15 25.29
CA GLY A 262 18.86 -6.09 25.75
C GLY A 262 18.26 -4.68 25.67
N MET A 263 18.67 -3.89 24.66
CA MET A 263 18.19 -2.54 24.40
C MET A 263 17.48 -2.49 23.04
N VAL A 264 16.60 -1.51 22.86
CA VAL A 264 15.87 -1.28 21.61
C VAL A 264 16.70 -0.37 20.71
N PRO A 265 17.17 -0.84 19.54
CA PRO A 265 17.92 0.02 18.63
C PRO A 265 17.03 0.97 17.85
N TRP A 266 17.60 2.13 17.51
CA TRP A 266 17.25 2.92 16.36
C TRP A 266 18.52 3.42 15.69
N VAL A 267 18.83 2.93 14.50
CA VAL A 267 20.05 3.30 13.76
C VAL A 267 19.67 4.00 12.46
N ALA A 268 19.98 5.29 12.35
CA ALA A 268 19.52 6.16 11.26
C ALA A 268 20.54 7.26 10.91
N THR A 269 20.14 8.22 10.06
CA THR A 269 20.88 9.47 9.85
C THR A 269 20.57 10.49 10.98
N PRO A 270 21.48 11.44 11.29
CA PRO A 270 21.28 12.41 12.36
C PRO A 270 20.10 13.36 12.13
N GLU A 271 19.69 13.56 10.88
CA GLU A 271 18.51 14.35 10.52
C GLU A 271 17.19 13.66 10.88
N LEU A 272 17.22 12.33 11.10
CA LEU A 272 16.05 11.50 11.39
C LEU A 272 14.92 11.65 10.36
N ASP A 273 15.26 11.91 9.10
CA ASP A 273 14.33 12.04 7.96
C ASP A 273 14.32 10.80 7.05
N THR A 274 14.98 9.72 7.50
CA THR A 274 15.01 8.41 6.84
C THR A 274 14.46 7.31 7.76
N LEU A 275 13.90 6.24 7.18
CA LEU A 275 13.52 5.05 7.96
C LEU A 275 14.77 4.22 8.30
N GLY A 276 15.18 4.35 9.56
CA GLY A 276 16.29 3.62 10.17
C GLY A 276 16.00 2.14 10.41
N VAL A 277 16.94 1.50 11.12
CA VAL A 277 16.88 0.09 11.50
C VAL A 277 16.63 -0.02 13.01
N SER A 278 15.55 -0.69 13.38
CA SER A 278 15.27 -1.13 14.76
C SER A 278 15.44 -2.66 14.87
N SER A 279 14.80 -3.30 15.86
CA SER A 279 14.59 -4.76 15.86
C SER A 279 13.73 -5.24 14.68
N VAL A 280 13.08 -4.28 14.03
CA VAL A 280 12.44 -4.43 12.74
C VAL A 280 13.03 -3.46 11.72
N GLU A 281 13.07 -3.91 10.47
CA GLU A 281 13.50 -3.11 9.33
C GLU A 281 12.38 -3.09 8.30
N VAL A 282 11.76 -1.94 8.08
CA VAL A 282 10.77 -1.78 7.00
C VAL A 282 11.43 -1.99 5.66
N MET A 283 10.83 -2.82 4.81
CA MET A 283 11.21 -2.98 3.42
C MET A 283 10.52 -1.90 2.60
N PRO A 284 11.27 -0.99 1.95
CA PRO A 284 10.67 -0.02 1.06
C PRO A 284 9.93 -0.72 -0.08
N ARG A 285 8.68 -0.32 -0.33
CA ARG A 285 7.86 -0.86 -1.43
C ARG A 285 7.62 0.15 -2.54
N ARG A 286 7.93 1.42 -2.33
CA ARG A 286 7.73 2.47 -3.33
C ARG A 286 8.85 2.47 -4.37
N ILE A 287 8.48 2.65 -5.63
CA ILE A 287 9.41 2.86 -6.75
C ILE A 287 9.03 4.18 -7.40
N LEU A 288 9.97 5.12 -7.43
CA LEU A 288 9.73 6.40 -8.09
C LEU A 288 9.93 6.23 -9.60
N VAL A 289 8.90 6.49 -10.39
CA VAL A 289 8.90 6.34 -11.84
C VAL A 289 8.85 7.71 -12.49
N VAL A 290 10.00 8.16 -12.98
CA VAL A 290 10.14 9.44 -13.66
C VAL A 290 9.80 9.28 -15.14
N HIS A 291 8.78 9.98 -15.60
CA HIS A 291 8.32 9.95 -16.99
C HIS A 291 8.53 11.29 -17.70
N SER A 292 8.41 11.31 -19.04
CA SER A 292 8.42 12.56 -19.80
C SER A 292 7.26 13.47 -19.40
N SER A 293 7.47 14.79 -19.39
CA SER A 293 6.44 15.78 -19.10
C SER A 293 5.22 15.59 -20.02
N VAL A 294 4.02 15.59 -19.43
CA VAL A 294 2.73 15.40 -20.12
C VAL A 294 1.91 16.69 -20.09
N ALA A 295 0.96 16.82 -21.01
CA ALA A 295 0.14 18.03 -21.14
C ALA A 295 -0.74 18.29 -19.91
N ASP A 296 -1.33 17.24 -19.35
CA ASP A 296 -2.19 17.28 -18.18
C ASP A 296 -2.22 15.91 -17.47
N GLU A 297 -2.96 15.81 -16.36
CA GLU A 297 -3.10 14.56 -15.60
C GLU A 297 -3.79 13.45 -16.40
N TYR A 298 -4.68 13.78 -17.32
CA TYR A 298 -5.42 12.79 -18.11
C TYR A 298 -4.47 12.05 -19.06
N ALA A 299 -3.58 12.80 -19.73
CA ALA A 299 -2.54 12.27 -20.62
C ALA A 299 -1.57 11.31 -19.90
N GLN A 300 -1.40 11.42 -18.58
CA GLN A 300 -0.59 10.48 -17.81
C GLN A 300 -1.09 9.03 -17.91
N ARG A 301 -2.38 8.81 -18.19
CA ARG A 301 -2.95 7.44 -18.32
C ARG A 301 -2.35 6.64 -19.49
N GLU A 302 -1.91 7.32 -20.54
CA GLU A 302 -1.53 6.70 -21.82
C GLU A 302 -0.01 6.49 -21.97
N ILE A 303 0.80 6.97 -21.01
CA ILE A 303 2.26 6.86 -21.09
C ILE A 303 2.72 5.41 -20.88
N SER A 304 3.80 5.00 -21.56
CA SER A 304 4.35 3.64 -21.48
C SER A 304 4.70 3.19 -20.05
N PRO A 305 5.27 4.04 -19.17
CA PRO A 305 5.50 3.66 -17.78
C PRO A 305 4.24 3.21 -17.03
N VAL A 306 3.09 3.85 -17.30
CA VAL A 306 1.79 3.49 -16.69
C VAL A 306 1.23 2.22 -17.33
N VAL A 307 1.13 2.19 -18.66
CA VAL A 307 0.47 1.10 -19.40
C VAL A 307 1.28 -0.20 -19.38
N HIS A 308 2.62 -0.11 -19.34
CA HIS A 308 3.50 -1.26 -19.44
C HIS A 308 4.35 -1.48 -18.19
N GLY A 309 4.80 -0.42 -17.52
CA GLY A 309 5.71 -0.50 -16.36
C GLY A 309 5.02 -0.82 -15.03
N ALA A 310 3.77 -0.38 -14.83
CA ALA A 310 3.07 -0.56 -13.56
C ALA A 310 2.90 -2.05 -13.20
N LEU A 311 2.44 -2.86 -14.15
CA LEU A 311 2.15 -4.28 -13.95
C LEU A 311 3.34 -5.08 -13.41
N PRO A 312 4.52 -5.10 -14.07
CA PRO A 312 5.63 -5.90 -13.58
C PRO A 312 6.15 -5.46 -12.21
N LEU A 313 6.14 -4.15 -11.91
CA LEU A 313 6.51 -3.63 -10.59
C LEU A 313 5.51 -4.08 -9.51
N GLN A 314 4.22 -3.98 -9.79
CA GLN A 314 3.15 -4.38 -8.87
C GLN A 314 3.13 -5.90 -8.64
N HIS A 315 3.41 -6.72 -9.67
CA HIS A 315 3.55 -8.17 -9.53
C HIS A 315 4.71 -8.54 -8.59
N LEU A 316 5.79 -7.75 -8.60
CA LEU A 316 6.94 -7.92 -7.69
C LEU A 316 6.65 -7.39 -6.27
N GLY A 317 5.45 -6.84 -6.02
CA GLY A 317 5.03 -6.32 -4.72
C GLY A 317 5.29 -4.84 -4.49
N TYR A 318 5.71 -4.09 -5.53
CA TYR A 318 6.09 -2.69 -5.41
C TYR A 318 5.00 -1.73 -5.89
N VAL A 319 5.00 -0.52 -5.32
CA VAL A 319 4.04 0.56 -5.58
C VAL A 319 4.73 1.62 -6.45
N PRO A 320 4.40 1.70 -7.75
CA PRO A 320 4.97 2.74 -8.62
C PRO A 320 4.35 4.10 -8.34
N GLU A 321 5.18 5.13 -8.20
CA GLU A 321 4.79 6.53 -8.06
C GLU A 321 5.26 7.32 -9.28
N PHE A 322 4.33 7.79 -10.11
CA PHE A 322 4.63 8.43 -11.38
C PHE A 322 4.78 9.93 -11.24
N ILE A 323 5.94 10.47 -11.62
CA ILE A 323 6.23 11.91 -11.54
C ILE A 323 6.91 12.44 -12.80
N ALA A 324 6.70 13.72 -13.09
CA ALA A 324 7.46 14.45 -14.09
C ALA A 324 8.78 14.99 -13.49
N PRO A 325 9.78 15.36 -14.32
CA PRO A 325 11.06 15.89 -13.83
C PRO A 325 10.92 17.15 -12.97
N ALA A 326 9.91 17.99 -13.24
CA ALA A 326 9.64 19.19 -12.46
C ALA A 326 9.16 18.92 -11.01
N GLN A 327 8.79 17.68 -10.70
CA GLN A 327 8.24 17.25 -9.41
C GLN A 327 9.24 16.39 -8.61
N LEU A 328 10.50 16.30 -9.04
CA LEU A 328 11.49 15.48 -8.38
C LEU A 328 11.67 15.88 -6.91
N PRO A 329 11.63 14.92 -5.97
CA PRO A 329 11.75 15.22 -4.56
C PRO A 329 13.15 15.73 -4.23
N GLY A 330 13.20 16.75 -3.36
CA GLY A 330 14.46 17.28 -2.83
C GLY A 330 15.05 16.46 -1.68
N GLN A 331 14.21 15.70 -0.97
CA GLN A 331 14.58 14.88 0.17
C GLN A 331 15.23 13.53 -0.24
N PRO A 332 15.98 12.87 0.64
CA PRO A 332 16.57 11.56 0.36
C PRO A 332 15.51 10.49 0.04
N LEU A 333 15.76 9.66 -0.98
CA LEU A 333 14.93 8.48 -1.25
C LEU A 333 15.34 7.26 -0.43
N SER A 334 16.58 7.23 0.08
CA SER A 334 17.14 6.08 0.78
C SER A 334 16.30 5.69 2.00
N GLY A 335 16.01 4.40 2.14
CA GLY A 335 15.14 3.87 3.20
C GLY A 335 13.63 4.11 3.01
N MET A 336 13.22 4.96 2.07
CA MET A 336 11.81 5.29 1.78
C MET A 336 11.34 4.67 0.46
N TYR A 337 12.25 4.58 -0.52
CA TYR A 337 12.02 3.97 -1.83
C TYR A 337 12.99 2.80 -2.02
N ALA A 338 12.51 1.76 -2.72
CA ALA A 338 13.36 0.63 -3.10
C ALA A 338 14.26 0.94 -4.30
N GLY A 339 13.94 1.99 -5.06
CA GLY A 339 14.70 2.44 -6.20
C GLY A 339 13.91 3.43 -7.06
N ALA A 340 14.52 3.84 -8.17
CA ALA A 340 13.92 4.72 -9.14
C ALA A 340 14.02 4.18 -10.57
N VAL A 341 13.00 4.44 -11.38
CA VAL A 341 12.97 4.13 -12.81
C VAL A 341 12.85 5.44 -13.57
N VAL A 342 13.84 5.78 -14.40
CA VAL A 342 13.77 6.90 -15.34
C VAL A 342 13.39 6.34 -16.70
N TRP A 343 12.13 6.53 -17.09
CA TRP A 343 11.58 5.99 -18.33
C TRP A 343 10.97 7.12 -19.17
N LEU A 344 11.78 7.61 -20.11
CA LEU A 344 11.42 8.74 -20.96
C LEU A 344 11.00 8.26 -22.36
N GLN A 345 9.98 8.92 -22.91
CA GLN A 345 9.43 8.68 -24.25
C GLN A 345 9.63 9.87 -25.20
N ALA A 346 10.07 11.01 -24.65
CA ALA A 346 10.47 12.18 -25.39
C ALA A 346 11.74 12.75 -24.76
N THR A 347 12.56 13.37 -25.61
CA THR A 347 13.77 14.05 -25.16
C THR A 347 13.40 15.28 -24.31
N PRO A 348 13.87 15.40 -23.06
CA PRO A 348 13.55 16.53 -22.20
C PRO A 348 14.26 17.81 -22.65
N SER A 349 13.75 18.96 -22.16
CA SER A 349 14.38 20.28 -22.33
C SER A 349 15.74 20.35 -21.64
N THR A 350 16.60 21.31 -22.02
CA THR A 350 17.94 21.45 -21.42
C THR A 350 17.89 21.64 -19.90
N ALA A 351 16.91 22.39 -19.38
CA ALA A 351 16.75 22.58 -17.94
C ALA A 351 16.35 21.27 -17.23
N GLU A 352 15.38 20.54 -17.77
CA GLU A 352 14.97 19.23 -17.23
C GLU A 352 16.12 18.22 -17.29
N ARG A 353 16.96 18.23 -18.35
CA ARG A 353 18.15 17.38 -18.45
C ARG A 353 19.11 17.61 -17.29
N GLN A 354 19.41 18.88 -16.98
CA GLN A 354 20.32 19.22 -15.89
C GLN A 354 19.77 18.75 -14.54
N VAL A 355 18.49 19.04 -14.28
CA VAL A 355 17.81 18.61 -13.04
C VAL A 355 17.85 17.08 -12.90
N LEU A 356 17.56 16.35 -13.98
CA LEU A 356 17.62 14.88 -13.98
C LEU A 356 19.04 14.37 -13.73
N GLN A 357 20.04 14.95 -14.37
CA GLN A 357 21.44 14.51 -14.20
C GLN A 357 21.92 14.68 -12.75
N ASP A 358 21.66 15.85 -12.16
CA ASP A 358 22.04 16.14 -10.78
C ASP A 358 21.25 15.28 -9.79
N TRP A 359 19.98 15.01 -10.09
CA TRP A 359 19.15 14.15 -9.27
C TRP A 359 19.61 12.69 -9.30
N ILE A 360 19.87 12.12 -10.48
CA ILE A 360 20.38 10.74 -10.64
C ILE A 360 21.72 10.60 -9.93
N ALA A 361 22.65 11.54 -10.12
CA ALA A 361 23.96 11.50 -9.48
C ALA A 361 23.84 11.44 -7.94
N ARG A 362 22.92 12.22 -7.35
CA ARG A 362 22.61 12.16 -5.92
C ARG A 362 22.05 10.80 -5.49
N GLN A 363 21.05 10.27 -6.22
CA GLN A 363 20.45 8.98 -5.86
C GLN A 363 21.47 7.84 -5.88
N VAL A 364 22.34 7.83 -6.88
CA VAL A 364 23.43 6.85 -6.98
C VAL A 364 24.44 7.01 -5.84
N ALA A 365 24.80 8.25 -5.49
CA ALA A 365 25.69 8.51 -4.35
C ALA A 365 25.06 8.06 -3.01
N ASP A 366 23.75 8.16 -2.87
CA ASP A 366 22.99 7.73 -1.69
C ASP A 366 22.72 6.22 -1.65
N GLY A 367 23.16 5.48 -2.67
CA GLY A 367 23.00 4.03 -2.78
C GLY A 367 21.59 3.58 -3.18
N VAL A 368 20.79 4.47 -3.76
CA VAL A 368 19.45 4.16 -4.27
C VAL A 368 19.58 3.58 -5.69
N PRO A 369 19.13 2.34 -5.96
CA PRO A 369 19.22 1.76 -7.29
C PRO A 369 18.42 2.55 -8.33
N VAL A 370 19.04 2.87 -9.46
CA VAL A 370 18.40 3.59 -10.57
C VAL A 370 18.38 2.72 -11.82
N VAL A 371 17.20 2.59 -12.44
CA VAL A 371 17.02 1.93 -13.73
C VAL A 371 16.67 2.95 -14.81
N LEU A 372 17.43 2.94 -15.91
CA LEU A 372 17.19 3.82 -17.06
C LEU A 372 16.54 3.02 -18.20
N VAL A 373 15.43 3.51 -18.74
CA VAL A 373 14.65 2.81 -19.79
C VAL A 373 14.38 3.74 -20.97
N ASN A 374 14.65 3.23 -22.18
CA ASN A 374 14.42 3.87 -23.47
C ASN A 374 15.25 5.15 -23.69
N GLN A 375 14.63 6.28 -24.04
CA GLN A 375 15.31 7.49 -24.55
C GLN A 375 16.12 8.18 -23.44
N VAL A 376 17.27 7.62 -23.11
CA VAL A 376 18.17 8.09 -22.04
C VAL A 376 19.58 8.35 -22.53
N GLU A 377 19.85 8.24 -23.82
CA GLU A 377 21.19 8.38 -24.42
C GLU A 377 21.82 9.75 -24.10
N PHE A 378 21.00 10.80 -23.95
CA PHE A 378 21.45 12.13 -23.55
C PHE A 378 22.00 12.20 -22.11
N LEU A 379 21.64 11.23 -21.25
CA LEU A 379 22.20 11.08 -19.89
C LEU A 379 23.53 10.34 -19.90
N LEU A 380 23.84 9.62 -20.99
CA LEU A 380 24.97 8.70 -21.07
C LEU A 380 26.23 9.35 -21.70
N GLY A 381 26.28 10.68 -21.71
CA GLY A 381 27.48 11.47 -21.97
C GLY A 381 27.82 12.43 -20.82
N GLY A 382 29.04 12.96 -20.80
CA GLY A 382 29.44 14.01 -19.84
C GLY A 382 29.79 13.51 -18.43
N ALA A 383 29.50 14.32 -17.41
CA ALA A 383 29.92 14.06 -16.03
C ALA A 383 29.15 12.90 -15.38
N LEU A 384 27.82 12.85 -15.55
CA LEU A 384 27.00 11.75 -15.03
C LEU A 384 27.46 10.40 -15.60
N ALA A 385 27.68 10.33 -16.91
CA ALA A 385 28.13 9.09 -17.57
C ALA A 385 29.41 8.54 -16.92
N ARG A 386 30.40 9.39 -16.63
CA ARG A 386 31.63 8.97 -15.93
C ARG A 386 31.34 8.43 -14.52
N THR A 387 30.44 9.07 -13.77
CA THR A 387 29.98 8.56 -12.46
C THR A 387 29.31 7.19 -12.58
N LEU A 388 28.59 6.94 -13.68
CA LEU A 388 27.92 5.67 -13.96
C LEU A 388 28.85 4.61 -14.61
N GLY A 389 30.14 4.91 -14.81
CA GLY A 389 31.07 4.01 -15.51
C GLY A 389 30.75 3.85 -17.00
N LEU A 390 30.20 4.88 -17.64
CA LEU A 390 29.81 4.87 -19.04
C LEU A 390 30.70 5.81 -19.86
N SER A 391 31.14 5.35 -21.02
CA SER A 391 31.95 6.16 -21.93
C SER A 391 31.49 6.04 -23.38
N THR A 392 31.50 7.18 -24.07
CA THR A 392 31.15 7.30 -25.50
C THR A 392 32.42 7.71 -26.25
N ASN A 393 33.15 6.74 -26.78
CA ASN A 393 34.50 6.99 -27.31
C ASN A 393 34.52 7.43 -28.78
N ALA A 394 33.37 7.49 -29.47
CA ALA A 394 33.31 7.89 -30.87
C ALA A 394 31.88 8.27 -31.31
N THR A 395 31.78 9.10 -32.36
CA THR A 395 30.56 9.21 -33.16
C THR A 395 30.28 7.90 -33.89
N PRO A 396 29.01 7.49 -34.07
CA PRO A 396 28.67 6.32 -34.87
C PRO A 396 29.31 6.38 -36.27
N ARG A 397 29.97 5.31 -36.70
CA ARG A 397 30.62 5.19 -38.02
C ARG A 397 30.01 4.06 -38.84
N GLY A 398 29.94 4.28 -40.16
CA GLY A 398 29.59 3.28 -41.15
C GLY A 398 28.10 3.05 -41.33
N THR A 399 27.75 2.42 -42.46
CA THR A 399 26.38 2.01 -42.81
C THR A 399 26.18 0.50 -42.70
N ALA A 400 27.21 -0.24 -42.26
CA ALA A 400 27.17 -1.70 -42.13
C ALA A 400 26.00 -2.17 -41.24
N PRO A 401 25.50 -3.40 -41.44
CA PRO A 401 24.55 -4.02 -40.51
C PRO A 401 25.11 -4.05 -39.08
N ILE A 402 24.21 -4.05 -38.11
CA ILE A 402 24.55 -4.17 -36.70
C ILE A 402 24.51 -5.66 -36.34
N ASP A 403 25.64 -6.18 -35.87
CA ASP A 403 25.74 -7.55 -35.37
C ASP A 403 25.42 -7.58 -33.86
N ILE A 404 24.75 -8.64 -33.41
CA ILE A 404 24.63 -8.94 -31.97
C ILE A 404 25.88 -9.72 -31.57
N GLU A 405 26.73 -9.12 -30.74
CA GLU A 405 27.95 -9.74 -30.22
C GLU A 405 27.66 -10.59 -28.97
N GLN A 406 26.78 -10.12 -28.08
CA GLN A 406 26.38 -10.81 -26.85
C GLN A 406 24.92 -10.53 -26.53
N GLN A 407 24.19 -11.53 -26.04
CA GLN A 407 22.81 -11.41 -25.57
C GLN A 407 22.56 -12.30 -24.33
N ASP A 408 22.12 -11.69 -23.23
CA ASP A 408 21.65 -12.38 -22.02
C ASP A 408 20.26 -13.02 -22.27
N PRO A 409 19.95 -14.20 -21.69
CA PRO A 409 18.66 -14.88 -21.86
C PRO A 409 17.41 -14.09 -21.47
N ILE A 410 17.53 -13.01 -20.69
CA ILE A 410 16.37 -12.15 -20.39
C ILE A 410 15.93 -11.31 -21.60
N LEU A 411 16.76 -11.19 -22.66
CA LEU A 411 16.40 -10.57 -23.93
C LEU A 411 15.87 -11.60 -24.93
N GLY A 412 14.98 -11.16 -25.82
CA GLY A 412 14.24 -12.04 -26.71
C GLY A 412 12.95 -12.57 -26.10
N PHE A 413 12.38 -11.88 -25.11
CA PHE A 413 11.31 -12.39 -24.26
C PHE A 413 10.00 -12.67 -25.01
N GLU A 414 9.34 -11.65 -25.58
CA GLU A 414 8.14 -11.86 -26.43
C GLU A 414 8.46 -11.76 -27.92
N THR A 415 9.56 -11.09 -28.26
CA THR A 415 10.04 -10.94 -29.63
C THR A 415 11.56 -10.91 -29.66
N ARG A 416 12.14 -11.35 -30.77
CA ARG A 416 13.60 -11.40 -30.96
C ARG A 416 14.19 -10.00 -31.00
N VAL A 417 15.41 -9.85 -30.49
CA VAL A 417 16.20 -8.63 -30.64
C VAL A 417 16.46 -8.37 -32.13
N ARG A 418 16.12 -7.17 -32.60
CA ARG A 418 16.38 -6.71 -33.98
C ARG A 418 16.90 -5.28 -33.94
N PRO A 419 18.22 -5.05 -33.99
CA PRO A 419 18.78 -3.70 -34.00
C PRO A 419 18.40 -2.94 -35.29
N PRO A 420 17.69 -1.80 -35.22
CA PRO A 420 17.51 -0.91 -36.36
C PRO A 420 18.83 -0.27 -36.81
N ALA A 421 19.02 -0.05 -38.11
CA ALA A 421 20.27 0.49 -38.65
C ALA A 421 20.63 1.90 -38.14
N ASP A 422 19.64 2.65 -37.67
CA ASP A 422 19.71 4.00 -37.12
C ASP A 422 19.80 4.05 -35.58
N SER A 423 19.69 2.90 -34.89
CA SER A 423 19.72 2.85 -33.41
C SER A 423 21.12 2.60 -32.83
N PHE A 424 22.18 2.66 -33.66
CA PHE A 424 23.53 2.37 -33.20
C PHE A 424 24.19 3.59 -32.55
N PHE A 425 24.56 3.47 -31.28
CA PHE A 425 25.22 4.51 -30.49
C PHE A 425 26.40 3.91 -29.73
N PRO A 426 27.67 4.23 -30.08
CA PRO A 426 28.83 3.68 -29.39
C PRO A 426 28.80 3.98 -27.88
N LEU A 427 28.79 2.93 -27.07
CA LEU A 427 28.70 3.01 -25.64
C LEU A 427 29.44 1.84 -25.01
N GLU A 428 30.39 2.14 -24.14
CA GLU A 428 31.10 1.16 -23.32
C GLU A 428 30.65 1.28 -21.86
N LEU A 429 30.79 0.17 -21.14
CA LEU A 429 30.51 0.07 -19.71
C LEU A 429 31.76 -0.43 -18.99
N ASP A 430 32.25 0.39 -18.07
CA ASP A 430 33.30 0.08 -17.12
C ASP A 430 32.67 -0.35 -15.79
N GLY A 431 32.90 -1.59 -15.36
CA GLY A 431 32.37 -2.10 -14.10
C GLY A 431 30.86 -2.38 -14.15
N GLY A 432 30.49 -3.53 -14.70
CA GLY A 432 29.12 -4.02 -14.73
C GLY A 432 28.98 -5.29 -15.57
N ASN A 433 27.74 -5.75 -15.76
CA ASN A 433 27.41 -6.92 -16.56
C ASN A 433 26.59 -6.51 -17.81
N PRO A 434 27.21 -6.50 -19.01
CA PRO A 434 26.50 -6.31 -20.27
C PRO A 434 25.42 -7.38 -20.49
N LEU A 435 24.20 -6.95 -20.76
CA LEU A 435 23.07 -7.82 -21.12
C LEU A 435 22.88 -7.91 -22.64
N LEU A 436 23.11 -6.80 -23.36
CA LEU A 436 23.08 -6.77 -24.82
C LEU A 436 24.28 -5.98 -25.33
N THR A 437 25.09 -6.61 -26.16
CA THR A 437 26.22 -5.98 -26.83
C THR A 437 26.05 -6.07 -28.33
N LEU A 438 26.19 -4.93 -29.00
CA LEU A 438 26.07 -4.77 -30.44
C LEU A 438 27.39 -4.30 -31.03
N ARG A 439 27.63 -4.65 -32.30
CA ARG A 439 28.85 -4.27 -33.01
C ARG A 439 28.54 -3.73 -34.40
N ARG A 440 29.18 -2.63 -34.78
CA ARG A 440 29.10 -2.04 -36.12
C ARG A 440 30.43 -1.43 -36.53
N SER A 441 30.98 -1.83 -37.68
CA SER A 441 32.19 -1.22 -38.26
C SER A 441 33.35 -1.08 -37.24
N GLY A 442 33.54 -2.08 -36.38
CA GLY A 442 34.59 -2.10 -35.35
C GLY A 442 34.28 -1.31 -34.07
N GLN A 443 33.13 -0.63 -34.00
CA GLN A 443 32.61 0.01 -32.78
C GLN A 443 31.65 -0.94 -32.05
N ARG A 444 31.59 -0.81 -30.73
CA ARG A 444 30.74 -1.60 -29.85
C ARG A 444 29.75 -0.69 -29.11
N GLN A 445 28.58 -1.25 -28.83
CA GLN A 445 27.51 -0.63 -28.06
C GLN A 445 27.00 -1.64 -27.04
N VAL A 446 27.20 -1.36 -25.75
CA VAL A 446 26.47 -2.03 -24.67
C VAL A 446 25.08 -1.40 -24.61
N ALA A 447 24.09 -2.05 -25.21
CA ALA A 447 22.73 -1.50 -25.35
C ALA A 447 21.82 -1.78 -24.16
N ALA A 448 22.19 -2.74 -23.31
CA ALA A 448 21.55 -3.01 -22.03
C ALA A 448 22.58 -3.58 -21.05
N ALA A 449 22.49 -3.22 -19.78
CA ALA A 449 23.40 -3.73 -18.75
C ALA A 449 22.84 -3.61 -17.34
N LEU A 450 23.48 -4.34 -16.41
CA LEU A 450 23.37 -4.16 -14.98
C LEU A 450 24.69 -3.62 -14.43
N ALA A 451 24.63 -2.70 -13.48
CA ALA A 451 25.77 -2.05 -12.86
C ALA A 451 25.57 -1.94 -11.34
N PRO A 452 26.61 -1.63 -10.55
CA PRO A 452 26.46 -1.48 -9.10
C PRO A 452 25.43 -0.42 -8.67
N TRP A 453 25.22 0.61 -9.50
CA TRP A 453 24.22 1.66 -9.29
C TRP A 453 22.81 1.31 -9.76
N GLY A 454 22.65 0.19 -10.48
CA GLY A 454 21.35 -0.26 -10.99
C GLY A 454 21.44 -0.89 -12.37
N GLY A 455 20.79 -0.31 -13.38
CA GLY A 455 20.86 -0.84 -14.74
C GLY A 455 20.25 0.05 -15.81
N TYR A 456 20.42 -0.33 -17.08
CA TYR A 456 19.78 0.37 -18.18
C TYR A 456 19.43 -0.55 -19.35
N VAL A 457 18.45 -0.12 -20.13
CA VAL A 457 18.08 -0.71 -21.41
C VAL A 457 17.69 0.41 -22.38
N LEU A 458 18.43 0.52 -23.49
CA LEU A 458 18.21 1.55 -24.50
C LEU A 458 17.04 1.18 -25.43
N GLN A 459 16.46 2.18 -26.06
CA GLN A 459 15.47 1.94 -27.12
C GLN A 459 16.18 1.29 -28.34
N PRO A 460 15.57 0.33 -29.05
CA PRO A 460 14.23 -0.26 -28.85
C PRO A 460 14.25 -1.60 -28.10
N TYR A 461 15.23 -1.84 -27.21
CA TYR A 461 15.49 -3.15 -26.62
C TYR A 461 14.74 -3.42 -25.32
N ALA A 462 13.97 -2.45 -24.80
CA ALA A 462 13.01 -2.69 -23.73
C ALA A 462 11.66 -3.16 -24.30
N ILE A 463 11.02 -2.27 -25.05
CA ILE A 463 9.76 -2.48 -25.75
C ILE A 463 9.94 -2.02 -27.20
N THR A 464 9.41 -2.80 -28.14
CA THR A 464 9.37 -2.45 -29.55
C THR A 464 7.96 -2.54 -30.10
N THR A 465 7.63 -1.70 -31.08
CA THR A 465 6.35 -1.75 -31.80
C THR A 465 6.54 -2.59 -33.06
N LEU A 466 5.75 -3.65 -33.20
CA LEU A 466 5.79 -4.49 -34.40
C LEU A 466 5.11 -3.79 -35.58
N PRO A 467 5.58 -3.98 -36.83
CA PRO A 467 4.94 -3.40 -38.01
C PRO A 467 3.48 -3.83 -38.19
N GLY A 468 2.64 -2.90 -38.65
CA GLY A 468 1.22 -3.10 -38.92
C GLY A 468 0.31 -2.72 -37.74
N ASP A 469 -0.81 -2.06 -38.04
CA ASP A 469 -1.69 -1.37 -37.07
C ASP A 469 -2.23 -2.28 -35.95
N LYS A 470 -2.28 -3.60 -36.16
CA LYS A 470 -2.80 -4.58 -35.19
C LYS A 470 -1.71 -5.34 -34.43
N SER A 471 -0.44 -5.17 -34.79
CA SER A 471 0.64 -5.97 -34.21
C SER A 471 1.01 -5.51 -32.80
N GLY A 472 0.98 -4.21 -32.53
CA GLY A 472 1.15 -3.61 -31.20
C GLY A 472 2.56 -3.73 -30.61
N ASN A 473 2.70 -3.33 -29.34
CA ASN A 473 3.96 -3.34 -28.60
C ASN A 473 4.35 -4.75 -28.13
N ARG A 474 5.64 -5.04 -28.01
CA ARG A 474 6.18 -6.29 -27.46
C ARG A 474 7.35 -6.01 -26.54
N TRP A 475 7.41 -6.73 -25.43
CA TRP A 475 8.58 -6.77 -24.58
C TRP A 475 9.72 -7.52 -25.28
N VAL A 476 10.82 -6.82 -25.50
CA VAL A 476 12.07 -7.42 -25.99
C VAL A 476 12.84 -8.00 -24.82
N ILE A 477 12.82 -7.32 -23.66
CA ILE A 477 13.42 -7.78 -22.40
C ILE A 477 12.34 -8.29 -21.43
N ASN A 478 12.64 -9.31 -20.63
CA ASN A 478 11.74 -9.78 -19.57
C ASN A 478 11.66 -8.70 -18.47
N PRO A 479 10.49 -8.04 -18.29
CA PRO A 479 10.40 -6.89 -17.39
C PRO A 479 10.53 -7.28 -15.92
N PHE A 480 10.04 -8.46 -15.52
CA PHE A 480 10.11 -8.91 -14.13
C PHE A 480 11.56 -9.13 -13.71
N GLU A 481 12.36 -9.80 -14.54
CA GLU A 481 13.76 -10.05 -14.25
C GLU A 481 14.61 -8.78 -14.34
N PHE A 482 14.34 -7.92 -15.33
CA PHE A 482 15.08 -6.67 -15.49
C PHE A 482 14.84 -5.71 -14.33
N PHE A 483 13.59 -5.46 -13.93
CA PHE A 483 13.32 -4.60 -12.78
C PHE A 483 13.83 -5.19 -11.47
N ARG A 484 13.66 -6.51 -11.25
CA ARG A 484 14.20 -7.18 -10.05
C ARG A 484 15.72 -7.03 -9.95
N ARG A 485 16.46 -7.33 -11.03
CA ARG A 485 17.93 -7.28 -11.05
C ARG A 485 18.45 -5.84 -11.08
N GLY A 486 17.85 -4.97 -11.88
CA GLY A 486 18.28 -3.57 -12.08
C GLY A 486 17.98 -2.67 -10.88
N LEU A 487 16.85 -2.85 -10.20
CA LEU A 487 16.54 -2.14 -8.96
C LEU A 487 17.07 -2.87 -7.72
N GLN A 488 17.78 -4.01 -7.91
CA GLN A 488 18.37 -4.80 -6.82
C GLN A 488 17.35 -5.20 -5.74
N LEU A 489 16.14 -5.56 -6.19
CA LEU A 489 14.99 -5.81 -5.33
C LEU A 489 15.22 -7.10 -4.50
N PRO A 490 15.13 -7.03 -3.16
CA PRO A 490 15.31 -8.20 -2.32
C PRO A 490 14.11 -9.15 -2.41
N ASP A 491 14.35 -10.43 -2.11
CA ASP A 491 13.26 -11.38 -1.89
C ASP A 491 12.52 -11.02 -0.58
N MET A 492 11.21 -10.81 -0.68
CA MET A 492 10.31 -10.51 0.45
C MET A 492 8.90 -11.03 0.15
N PRO A 493 8.04 -11.21 1.18
CA PRO A 493 6.63 -11.51 0.96
C PRO A 493 5.95 -10.46 0.08
N VAL A 494 5.23 -10.91 -0.95
CA VAL A 494 4.57 -10.06 -1.94
C VAL A 494 3.06 -10.06 -1.68
N PRO A 495 2.43 -8.92 -1.35
CA PRO A 495 0.97 -8.87 -1.24
C PRO A 495 0.29 -9.21 -2.56
N ASP A 496 -0.69 -10.12 -2.55
CA ASP A 496 -1.30 -10.66 -3.77
C ASP A 496 -2.80 -10.38 -3.86
N VAL A 497 -3.19 -9.48 -4.76
CA VAL A 497 -4.60 -9.08 -4.96
C VAL A 497 -5.40 -10.05 -5.83
N THR A 498 -4.77 -11.13 -6.30
CA THR A 498 -5.36 -12.09 -7.24
C THR A 498 -5.94 -13.32 -6.56
N THR A 499 -5.58 -13.53 -5.29
CA THR A 499 -5.90 -14.74 -4.51
C THR A 499 -6.58 -14.36 -3.21
N GLU A 500 -7.55 -15.17 -2.82
CA GLU A 500 -8.16 -15.12 -1.49
C GLU A 500 -8.20 -16.53 -0.92
N SER A 501 -7.62 -16.71 0.27
CA SER A 501 -7.57 -18.01 0.95
C SER A 501 -7.14 -19.15 0.03
N GLY A 502 -6.13 -18.90 -0.82
CA GLY A 502 -5.51 -19.88 -1.70
C GLY A 502 -6.25 -20.19 -3.00
N ARG A 503 -7.42 -19.60 -3.26
CA ARG A 503 -8.11 -19.72 -4.56
C ARG A 503 -8.03 -18.41 -5.32
N ARG A 504 -8.04 -18.49 -6.65
CA ARG A 504 -8.09 -17.31 -7.51
C ARG A 504 -9.39 -16.58 -7.26
N ILE A 505 -9.33 -15.26 -7.09
CA ILE A 505 -10.51 -14.43 -6.93
C ILE A 505 -11.33 -14.45 -8.22
N PHE A 506 -12.65 -14.52 -8.07
CA PHE A 506 -13.61 -14.27 -9.14
C PHE A 506 -14.51 -13.09 -8.75
N LEU A 507 -14.68 -12.15 -9.66
CA LEU A 507 -15.61 -11.05 -9.53
C LEU A 507 -16.42 -10.89 -10.81
N MET A 508 -17.66 -10.45 -10.65
CA MET A 508 -18.56 -10.09 -11.73
C MET A 508 -19.08 -8.68 -11.47
N HIS A 509 -18.94 -7.81 -12.47
CA HIS A 509 -19.57 -6.49 -12.40
C HIS A 509 -20.17 -6.07 -13.73
N LEU A 510 -21.19 -5.22 -13.66
CA LEU A 510 -21.86 -4.68 -14.82
C LEU A 510 -21.92 -3.16 -14.80
N ASP A 511 -21.66 -2.61 -15.97
CA ASP A 511 -21.94 -1.23 -16.31
C ASP A 511 -23.38 -1.11 -16.84
N GLY A 512 -24.00 0.02 -16.51
CA GLY A 512 -25.45 0.24 -16.65
C GLY A 512 -25.95 0.37 -18.08
N ASP A 513 -25.07 0.30 -19.07
CA ASP A 513 -25.33 0.66 -20.46
C ASP A 513 -26.37 -0.22 -21.13
N GLY A 514 -27.31 0.44 -21.81
CA GLY A 514 -28.34 -0.22 -22.59
C GLY A 514 -29.34 -0.97 -21.72
N PHE A 515 -29.56 -0.56 -20.47
CA PHE A 515 -30.48 -1.25 -19.55
C PHE A 515 -31.90 -1.34 -20.10
N VAL A 516 -32.33 -0.30 -20.81
CA VAL A 516 -33.65 -0.17 -21.45
C VAL A 516 -33.67 -0.62 -22.92
N SER A 517 -32.55 -1.12 -23.44
CA SER A 517 -32.49 -1.67 -24.80
C SER A 517 -33.46 -2.84 -24.96
N ARG A 518 -34.05 -2.96 -26.15
CA ARG A 518 -34.95 -4.06 -26.48
C ARG A 518 -34.16 -5.28 -26.94
N SER A 519 -34.49 -6.43 -26.39
CA SER A 519 -33.90 -7.71 -26.75
C SER A 519 -34.46 -8.23 -28.07
N GLU A 520 -33.60 -8.73 -28.96
CA GLU A 520 -33.97 -9.44 -30.20
C GLU A 520 -34.46 -10.87 -29.91
N LEU A 521 -34.43 -11.29 -28.64
CA LEU A 521 -34.97 -12.57 -28.19
C LEU A 521 -36.52 -12.56 -28.16
N PRO A 522 -37.15 -13.75 -28.22
CA PRO A 522 -38.61 -13.86 -28.15
C PRO A 522 -39.21 -13.11 -26.95
N GLY A 523 -40.25 -12.32 -27.21
CA GLY A 523 -40.93 -11.50 -26.21
C GLY A 523 -40.50 -10.03 -26.18
N ASN A 524 -39.42 -9.64 -26.88
CA ASN A 524 -38.98 -8.24 -27.02
C ASN A 524 -38.83 -7.51 -25.67
N ARG A 525 -38.29 -8.22 -24.67
CA ARG A 525 -38.13 -7.75 -23.29
C ARG A 525 -37.02 -6.71 -23.18
N LEU A 526 -36.99 -5.93 -22.10
CA LEU A 526 -35.86 -5.04 -21.84
C LEU A 526 -34.60 -5.86 -21.52
N ALA A 527 -33.43 -5.35 -21.86
CA ALA A 527 -32.15 -5.97 -21.54
C ALA A 527 -31.99 -6.16 -20.01
N GLY A 528 -32.45 -5.19 -19.19
CA GLY A 528 -32.51 -5.33 -17.74
C GLY A 528 -33.40 -6.49 -17.26
N GLU A 529 -34.46 -6.85 -17.99
CA GLU A 529 -35.28 -8.02 -17.65
C GLU A 529 -34.56 -9.32 -17.97
N GLU A 530 -33.84 -9.38 -19.10
CA GLU A 530 -32.98 -10.51 -19.46
C GLU A 530 -31.85 -10.68 -18.43
N LEU A 531 -31.25 -9.57 -17.97
CA LEU A 531 -30.27 -9.57 -16.88
C LEU A 531 -30.83 -10.19 -15.60
N ARG A 532 -31.99 -9.70 -15.14
CA ARG A 532 -32.66 -10.20 -13.94
C ARG A 532 -32.88 -11.71 -14.01
N ASP A 533 -33.44 -12.19 -15.12
CA ASP A 533 -33.95 -13.55 -15.21
C ASP A 533 -32.88 -14.57 -15.65
N ARG A 534 -31.96 -14.20 -16.56
CA ARG A 534 -30.92 -15.11 -17.08
C ARG A 534 -29.63 -15.09 -16.28
N VAL A 535 -29.30 -13.98 -15.64
CA VAL A 535 -28.03 -13.83 -14.93
C VAL A 535 -28.24 -13.82 -13.42
N VAL A 536 -28.93 -12.78 -12.92
CA VAL A 536 -29.03 -12.51 -11.48
C VAL A 536 -29.67 -13.68 -10.74
N ARG A 537 -30.82 -14.17 -11.22
CA ARG A 537 -31.56 -15.27 -10.58
C ARG A 537 -30.95 -16.65 -10.82
N ARG A 538 -30.21 -16.82 -11.92
CA ARG A 538 -29.64 -18.10 -12.35
C ARG A 538 -28.34 -18.45 -11.60
N TYR A 539 -27.37 -17.53 -11.57
CA TYR A 539 -26.02 -17.85 -11.11
C TYR A 539 -25.82 -17.63 -9.62
N ARG A 540 -26.51 -16.65 -9.01
CA ARG A 540 -26.48 -16.37 -7.55
C ARG A 540 -25.07 -16.28 -6.93
N VAL A 541 -24.11 -15.80 -7.72
CA VAL A 541 -22.77 -15.44 -7.26
C VAL A 541 -22.72 -13.95 -6.93
N PRO A 542 -21.76 -13.49 -6.10
CA PRO A 542 -21.50 -12.06 -5.91
C PRO A 542 -21.40 -11.33 -7.23
N MET A 543 -22.20 -10.28 -7.38
CA MET A 543 -22.18 -9.42 -8.55
C MET A 543 -22.38 -7.97 -8.14
N THR A 544 -21.66 -7.05 -8.78
CA THR A 544 -21.81 -5.61 -8.55
C THR A 544 -22.48 -4.99 -9.78
N ILE A 545 -23.68 -4.44 -9.61
CA ILE A 545 -24.48 -3.96 -10.73
C ILE A 545 -24.69 -2.46 -10.57
N SER A 546 -24.39 -1.73 -11.65
CA SER A 546 -24.66 -0.30 -11.74
C SER A 546 -25.80 0.01 -12.72
N VAL A 547 -26.27 1.26 -12.67
CA VAL A 547 -27.26 1.81 -13.61
C VAL A 547 -26.84 3.24 -13.95
N ILE A 548 -27.15 3.66 -15.18
CA ILE A 548 -27.09 5.06 -15.60
C ILE A 548 -28.44 5.68 -15.25
N GLU A 549 -28.48 6.65 -14.32
CA GLU A 549 -29.76 7.22 -13.87
C GLU A 549 -30.55 7.84 -15.05
N ALA A 550 -29.87 8.50 -15.99
CA ALA A 550 -30.51 9.10 -17.15
C ALA A 550 -31.20 8.12 -18.09
N GLU A 551 -30.83 6.83 -18.10
CA GLU A 551 -31.53 5.84 -18.95
C GLU A 551 -32.83 5.36 -18.30
N ILE A 552 -32.86 5.28 -16.98
CA ILE A 552 -33.95 4.59 -16.26
C ILE A 552 -34.91 5.51 -15.51
N SER A 553 -34.49 6.73 -15.18
CA SER A 553 -35.29 7.64 -14.36
C SER A 553 -36.42 8.31 -15.15
N PRO A 554 -37.51 8.74 -14.50
CA PRO A 554 -38.61 9.42 -15.17
C PRO A 554 -38.24 10.83 -15.67
N ARG A 555 -37.08 11.35 -15.25
CA ARG A 555 -36.51 12.62 -15.71
C ARG A 555 -35.41 12.42 -16.76
N GLY A 556 -35.15 11.18 -17.15
CA GLY A 556 -34.12 10.80 -18.09
C GLY A 556 -34.59 10.78 -19.54
N LEU A 557 -33.88 10.01 -20.37
CA LEU A 557 -34.10 9.88 -21.81
C LEU A 557 -35.39 9.15 -22.18
N TYR A 558 -35.84 8.22 -21.33
CA TYR A 558 -36.93 7.29 -21.65
C TYR A 558 -38.04 7.28 -20.57
N PRO A 559 -38.73 8.40 -20.32
CA PRO A 559 -39.72 8.51 -19.24
C PRO A 559 -40.86 7.48 -19.35
N ALA A 560 -41.25 7.09 -20.57
CA ALA A 560 -42.28 6.08 -20.79
C ALA A 560 -41.85 4.65 -20.39
N LEU A 561 -40.55 4.34 -20.43
CA LEU A 561 -40.00 3.04 -20.00
C LEU A 561 -39.63 3.01 -18.52
N SER A 562 -39.48 4.20 -17.90
CA SER A 562 -39.01 4.34 -16.52
C SER A 562 -39.77 3.48 -15.49
N PRO A 563 -41.11 3.39 -15.48
CA PRO A 563 -41.81 2.55 -14.51
C PRO A 563 -41.41 1.07 -14.58
N LEU A 564 -41.17 0.54 -15.79
CA LEU A 564 -40.71 -0.83 -15.98
C LEU A 564 -39.22 -0.98 -15.65
N ALA A 565 -38.40 -0.02 -16.07
CA ALA A 565 -36.95 -0.01 -15.83
C ALA A 565 -36.63 0.08 -14.32
N GLU A 566 -37.21 1.04 -13.60
CA GLU A 566 -37.05 1.18 -12.15
C GLU A 566 -37.53 -0.07 -11.41
N LYS A 567 -38.71 -0.62 -11.78
CA LYS A 567 -39.20 -1.88 -11.18
C LYS A 567 -38.23 -3.03 -11.39
N THR A 568 -37.65 -3.13 -12.58
CA THR A 568 -36.68 -4.19 -12.91
C THR A 568 -35.38 -4.02 -12.14
N ALA A 569 -34.87 -2.78 -12.03
CA ALA A 569 -33.70 -2.46 -11.23
C ALA A 569 -33.94 -2.75 -9.73
N GLN A 570 -35.13 -2.39 -9.20
CA GLN A 570 -35.53 -2.74 -7.83
C GLN A 570 -35.55 -4.25 -7.60
N ASP A 571 -36.12 -5.02 -8.53
CA ASP A 571 -36.14 -6.48 -8.43
C ASP A 571 -34.72 -7.07 -8.40
N ILE A 572 -33.80 -6.54 -9.21
CA ILE A 572 -32.38 -6.92 -9.21
C ILE A 572 -31.71 -6.53 -7.88
N PHE A 573 -31.88 -5.28 -7.42
CA PHE A 573 -31.22 -4.78 -6.22
C PHE A 573 -31.75 -5.37 -4.92
N ARG A 574 -32.94 -5.99 -4.92
CA ARG A 574 -33.45 -6.77 -3.78
C ARG A 574 -32.70 -8.09 -3.55
N GLU A 575 -32.04 -8.63 -4.57
CA GLU A 575 -31.32 -9.90 -4.44
C GLU A 575 -30.09 -9.75 -3.52
N PRO A 576 -29.85 -10.69 -2.59
CA PRO A 576 -28.84 -10.53 -1.54
C PRO A 576 -27.40 -10.58 -2.06
N HIS A 577 -27.14 -11.33 -3.13
CA HIS A 577 -25.82 -11.45 -3.76
C HIS A 577 -25.45 -10.28 -4.68
N VAL A 578 -26.36 -9.30 -4.87
CA VAL A 578 -26.12 -8.11 -5.70
C VAL A 578 -25.63 -6.95 -4.84
N ALA A 579 -24.43 -6.43 -5.07
CA ALA A 579 -23.97 -5.14 -4.57
C ALA A 579 -24.33 -4.01 -5.55
N LEU A 580 -24.58 -2.81 -5.02
CA LEU A 580 -25.02 -1.67 -5.82
C LEU A 580 -23.83 -0.78 -6.17
N ALA A 581 -23.80 -0.37 -7.43
CA ALA A 581 -22.88 0.64 -7.94
C ALA A 581 -23.64 1.75 -8.67
N SER A 582 -22.99 2.89 -8.85
CA SER A 582 -23.45 3.98 -9.70
C SER A 582 -22.62 4.03 -10.98
N HIS A 583 -23.27 4.26 -12.13
CA HIS A 583 -22.62 4.52 -13.42
C HIS A 583 -22.92 5.94 -13.91
N SER A 584 -22.82 6.89 -12.97
CA SER A 584 -23.13 8.31 -13.10
C SER A 584 -24.60 8.66 -13.41
N TYR A 585 -24.88 9.95 -13.58
CA TYR A 585 -26.17 10.45 -14.03
C TYR A 585 -26.27 10.47 -15.55
N SER A 586 -25.41 11.25 -16.23
CA SER A 586 -25.51 11.51 -17.67
C SER A 586 -24.60 10.65 -18.54
N HIS A 587 -23.80 9.79 -17.91
CA HIS A 587 -22.80 8.95 -18.58
C HIS A 587 -21.78 9.75 -19.41
N PRO A 588 -20.86 10.48 -18.76
CA PRO A 588 -19.74 11.12 -19.44
C PRO A 588 -18.93 10.13 -20.29
N PHE A 589 -18.75 10.45 -21.57
CA PHE A 589 -17.96 9.68 -22.53
C PHE A 589 -16.47 10.01 -22.48
N TYR A 590 -16.14 11.29 -22.22
CA TYR A 590 -14.75 11.77 -22.16
C TYR A 590 -14.56 12.74 -20.98
N TRP A 591 -13.96 12.25 -19.90
CA TRP A 591 -13.84 13.01 -18.64
C TRP A 591 -12.91 14.23 -18.77
N SER A 592 -11.82 14.12 -19.53
CA SER A 592 -10.91 15.24 -19.80
C SER A 592 -11.62 16.43 -20.45
N ARG A 593 -12.44 16.16 -21.48
CA ARG A 593 -13.12 17.20 -22.26
C ARG A 593 -14.27 17.85 -21.49
N ILE A 594 -15.00 17.06 -20.71
CA ILE A 594 -16.15 17.57 -19.95
C ILE A 594 -15.70 18.36 -18.71
N GLY A 595 -14.58 17.97 -18.08
CA GLY A 595 -13.98 18.67 -16.95
C GLY A 595 -13.29 19.98 -17.34
N GLN A 596 -12.52 19.99 -18.44
CA GLN A 596 -11.75 21.17 -18.86
C GLN A 596 -12.59 22.31 -19.45
N ARG A 597 -13.76 22.01 -20.04
CA ARG A 597 -14.58 22.99 -20.77
C ARG A 597 -15.73 23.60 -19.98
N GLY A 598 -15.90 23.24 -18.70
CA GLY A 598 -16.82 23.92 -17.80
C GLY A 598 -18.25 24.06 -18.32
N GLY A 599 -18.95 22.94 -18.57
CA GLY A 599 -20.42 22.91 -18.55
C GLY A 599 -21.16 23.84 -19.53
N ASP A 600 -20.58 24.22 -20.67
CA ASP A 600 -21.33 24.88 -21.74
C ASP A 600 -22.42 23.93 -22.26
N ALA A 601 -23.67 24.39 -22.23
CA ALA A 601 -24.86 23.58 -22.53
C ALA A 601 -24.92 23.08 -24.00
N ALA A 602 -24.14 23.69 -24.90
CA ALA A 602 -23.98 23.24 -26.28
C ALA A 602 -22.98 22.08 -26.40
N ASP A 603 -21.92 22.06 -25.58
CA ASP A 603 -20.83 21.08 -25.64
C ASP A 603 -21.11 19.84 -24.76
N ALA A 604 -21.85 19.99 -23.66
CA ALA A 604 -22.38 18.87 -22.87
C ALA A 604 -23.39 17.99 -23.66
N GLN A 605 -23.80 18.39 -24.87
CA GLN A 605 -24.57 17.53 -25.78
C GLN A 605 -23.67 16.60 -26.63
N THR A 606 -22.35 16.76 -26.54
CA THR A 606 -21.36 16.05 -27.37
C THR A 606 -20.56 15.01 -26.59
N TYR A 607 -20.40 15.17 -25.27
CA TYR A 607 -19.50 14.34 -24.45
C TYR A 607 -20.17 13.57 -23.31
N ASN A 608 -21.50 13.54 -23.27
CA ASN A 608 -22.34 12.70 -22.40
C ASN A 608 -23.70 12.48 -23.08
N LEU A 609 -24.59 11.70 -22.48
CA LEU A 609 -25.94 11.51 -22.99
C LEU A 609 -26.68 12.86 -23.12
N ARG A 610 -27.38 13.04 -24.25
CA ARG A 610 -28.08 14.29 -24.59
C ARG A 610 -29.32 14.51 -23.75
N LEU A 611 -29.14 15.16 -22.60
CA LEU A 611 -30.21 15.46 -21.65
C LEU A 611 -30.69 16.91 -21.80
N PRO A 612 -32.00 17.15 -22.03
CA PRO A 612 -32.54 18.50 -22.17
C PRO A 612 -32.23 19.38 -20.96
N GLY A 613 -31.59 20.53 -21.19
CA GLY A 613 -31.29 21.53 -20.15
C GLY A 613 -30.20 21.13 -19.16
N TYR A 614 -29.54 19.98 -19.35
CA TYR A 614 -28.48 19.54 -18.46
C TYR A 614 -27.17 20.27 -18.72
N ARG A 615 -26.45 20.58 -17.63
CA ARG A 615 -25.05 21.05 -17.64
C ARG A 615 -24.26 20.18 -16.69
N PHE A 616 -23.07 19.78 -17.11
CA PHE A 616 -22.21 18.92 -16.31
C PHE A 616 -21.97 19.49 -14.91
N ASN A 617 -22.16 18.64 -13.89
CA ASN A 617 -21.88 18.96 -12.50
C ASN A 617 -21.43 17.70 -11.78
N LEU A 618 -20.23 17.73 -11.19
CA LEU A 618 -19.61 16.55 -10.58
C LEU A 618 -20.44 15.95 -9.43
N GLU A 619 -20.98 16.80 -8.55
CA GLU A 619 -21.83 16.37 -7.44
C GLU A 619 -23.11 15.69 -7.95
N ARG A 620 -23.71 16.22 -9.02
CA ARG A 620 -24.90 15.64 -9.67
C ARG A 620 -24.60 14.29 -10.31
N GLU A 621 -23.44 14.18 -10.97
CA GLU A 621 -22.99 12.95 -11.63
C GLU A 621 -22.67 11.84 -10.63
N ILE A 622 -22.08 12.18 -9.48
CA ILE A 622 -21.59 11.18 -8.53
C ILE A 622 -22.57 11.01 -7.38
N GLN A 623 -22.73 12.03 -6.54
CA GLN A 623 -23.57 11.92 -5.35
C GLN A 623 -25.05 11.87 -5.70
N GLY A 624 -25.49 12.67 -6.69
CA GLY A 624 -26.89 12.72 -7.11
C GLY A 624 -27.40 11.39 -7.65
N SER A 625 -26.61 10.71 -8.49
CA SER A 625 -27.00 9.39 -9.03
C SER A 625 -27.00 8.31 -7.95
N VAL A 626 -26.08 8.38 -6.99
CA VAL A 626 -26.06 7.52 -5.80
C VAL A 626 -27.32 7.72 -4.97
N GLN A 627 -27.69 8.97 -4.66
CA GLN A 627 -28.91 9.28 -3.92
C GLN A 627 -30.16 8.81 -4.65
N TYR A 628 -30.22 8.94 -5.97
CA TYR A 628 -31.31 8.40 -6.77
C TYR A 628 -31.43 6.88 -6.62
N ILE A 629 -30.32 6.15 -6.78
CA ILE A 629 -30.30 4.68 -6.61
C ILE A 629 -30.78 4.30 -5.20
N GLU A 630 -30.23 4.92 -4.17
CA GLU A 630 -30.55 4.56 -2.78
C GLU A 630 -31.99 4.91 -2.37
N SER A 631 -32.56 5.98 -2.92
CA SER A 631 -33.91 6.43 -2.57
C SER A 631 -35.02 5.80 -3.40
N ARG A 632 -34.73 5.39 -4.64
CA ARG A 632 -35.74 4.91 -5.60
C ARG A 632 -35.61 3.43 -5.93
N LEU A 633 -34.39 2.88 -5.96
CA LEU A 633 -34.12 1.55 -6.51
C LEU A 633 -33.68 0.55 -5.46
N ALA A 634 -32.91 0.99 -4.47
CA ALA A 634 -32.38 0.12 -3.43
C ALA A 634 -33.48 -0.30 -2.42
N PRO A 635 -33.41 -1.54 -1.88
CA PRO A 635 -34.20 -1.87 -0.71
C PRO A 635 -33.71 -1.08 0.53
N PRO A 636 -34.57 -0.86 1.54
CA PRO A 636 -34.20 -0.14 2.75
C PRO A 636 -32.91 -0.66 3.40
N GLY A 637 -32.00 0.25 3.75
CA GLY A 637 -30.72 -0.07 4.40
C GLY A 637 -29.61 -0.54 3.47
N LYS A 638 -29.87 -0.81 2.19
CA LYS A 638 -28.85 -1.19 1.21
C LYS A 638 -28.29 0.04 0.51
N LYS A 639 -26.97 0.17 0.51
CA LYS A 639 -26.25 1.38 0.08
C LYS A 639 -25.41 1.12 -1.17
N VAL A 640 -25.19 2.17 -1.95
CA VAL A 640 -24.23 2.13 -3.06
C VAL A 640 -22.83 2.17 -2.47
N GLY A 641 -21.98 1.22 -2.84
CA GLY A 641 -20.63 1.10 -2.30
C GLY A 641 -19.50 1.40 -3.30
N LEU A 642 -19.84 1.53 -4.58
CA LEU A 642 -18.88 1.63 -5.67
C LEU A 642 -19.38 2.58 -6.77
N PHE A 643 -18.49 3.43 -7.28
CA PHE A 643 -18.70 4.20 -8.50
C PHE A 643 -17.90 3.54 -9.64
N LEU A 644 -18.59 3.16 -10.71
CA LEU A 644 -17.98 2.58 -11.90
C LEU A 644 -17.79 3.69 -12.93
N TRP A 645 -16.54 3.99 -13.30
CA TRP A 645 -16.24 5.08 -14.23
C TRP A 645 -16.82 4.80 -15.61
N THR A 646 -17.46 5.83 -16.18
CA THR A 646 -18.12 5.80 -17.49
C THR A 646 -17.18 6.17 -18.62
N GLY A 647 -17.54 5.81 -19.86
CA GLY A 647 -16.86 6.28 -21.06
C GLY A 647 -15.40 5.85 -21.15
N ASP A 648 -14.51 6.80 -21.42
CA ASP A 648 -13.05 6.56 -21.48
C ASP A 648 -12.44 6.11 -20.14
N CYS A 649 -13.18 6.21 -19.03
CA CYS A 649 -12.73 5.84 -17.69
C CYS A 649 -11.44 6.58 -17.25
N ILE A 650 -11.24 7.82 -17.70
CA ILE A 650 -10.08 8.65 -17.31
C ILE A 650 -10.56 9.84 -16.46
N PRO A 651 -11.02 9.63 -15.21
CA PRO A 651 -11.45 10.71 -14.34
C PRO A 651 -10.28 11.62 -13.93
N GLY A 652 -10.60 12.89 -13.64
CA GLY A 652 -9.67 13.82 -13.00
C GLY A 652 -9.47 13.52 -11.52
N ALA A 653 -8.43 14.09 -10.91
CA ALA A 653 -8.17 13.93 -9.47
C ALA A 653 -9.34 14.40 -8.59
N ASP A 654 -10.00 15.49 -8.99
CA ASP A 654 -11.16 16.05 -8.29
C ASP A 654 -12.33 15.06 -8.19
N ALA A 655 -12.59 14.31 -9.26
CA ALA A 655 -13.64 13.30 -9.32
C ALA A 655 -13.32 12.10 -8.44
N VAL A 656 -12.08 11.59 -8.48
CA VAL A 656 -11.66 10.46 -7.63
C VAL A 656 -11.70 10.86 -6.15
N GLU A 657 -11.13 12.01 -5.80
CA GLU A 657 -11.16 12.56 -4.44
C GLU A 657 -12.60 12.81 -3.94
N PHE A 658 -13.50 13.22 -4.84
CA PHE A 658 -14.92 13.37 -4.52
C PHE A 658 -15.54 12.05 -4.09
N THR A 659 -15.27 10.93 -4.80
CA THR A 659 -15.78 9.60 -4.43
C THR A 659 -15.32 9.18 -3.04
N GLU A 660 -14.03 9.32 -2.73
CA GLU A 660 -13.47 8.97 -1.42
C GLU A 660 -14.06 9.83 -0.29
N ARG A 661 -14.22 11.14 -0.52
CA ARG A 661 -14.80 12.07 0.47
C ARG A 661 -16.23 11.69 0.87
N ILE A 662 -17.03 11.15 -0.04
CA ILE A 662 -18.39 10.70 0.25
C ILE A 662 -18.47 9.21 0.65
N GLY A 663 -17.33 8.55 0.85
CA GLY A 663 -17.25 7.16 1.33
C GLY A 663 -17.51 6.10 0.25
N LEU A 664 -17.37 6.45 -1.03
CA LEU A 664 -17.48 5.50 -2.15
C LEU A 664 -16.11 5.01 -2.59
N LEU A 665 -16.02 3.71 -2.88
CA LEU A 665 -14.92 3.17 -3.68
C LEU A 665 -15.15 3.53 -5.15
N ASN A 666 -14.11 3.45 -5.97
CA ASN A 666 -14.22 3.64 -7.42
C ASN A 666 -13.49 2.52 -8.18
N MET A 667 -13.96 2.19 -9.39
CA MET A 667 -13.31 1.21 -10.27
C MET A 667 -13.59 1.50 -11.75
N ASN A 668 -12.77 0.95 -12.65
CA ASN A 668 -12.79 0.96 -14.13
C ASN A 668 -11.61 1.74 -14.72
N GLY A 669 -11.29 1.45 -15.99
CA GLY A 669 -10.20 2.07 -16.74
C GLY A 669 -8.95 1.19 -16.93
N GLY A 670 -9.04 -0.13 -16.69
CA GLY A 670 -7.94 -1.07 -16.96
C GLY A 670 -8.12 -1.85 -18.26
N ASP A 671 -7.14 -1.82 -19.16
CA ASP A 671 -7.26 -2.36 -20.54
C ASP A 671 -6.65 -3.75 -20.75
N THR A 672 -6.92 -4.67 -19.83
CA THR A 672 -6.41 -6.05 -19.94
C THR A 672 -7.20 -6.87 -20.97
N THR A 673 -6.56 -7.16 -22.11
CA THR A 673 -7.15 -7.76 -23.33
C THR A 673 -6.24 -8.81 -24.00
N ALA A 674 -5.27 -9.35 -23.28
CA ALA A 674 -4.37 -10.37 -23.82
C ALA A 674 -5.16 -11.60 -24.31
N THR A 675 -4.91 -12.04 -25.54
CA THR A 675 -5.61 -13.17 -26.18
C THR A 675 -4.61 -14.02 -26.96
N LEU A 676 -5.01 -15.19 -27.48
CA LEU A 676 -4.13 -16.04 -28.30
C LEU A 676 -3.67 -15.34 -29.58
N ALA A 677 -4.46 -14.42 -30.12
CA ALA A 677 -4.08 -13.58 -31.27
C ALA A 677 -3.07 -12.48 -30.90
N HIS A 678 -3.07 -12.05 -29.63
CA HIS A 678 -2.19 -11.02 -29.10
C HIS A 678 -1.62 -11.43 -27.73
N PRO A 679 -0.77 -12.48 -27.66
CA PRO A 679 -0.34 -13.08 -26.40
C PRO A 679 0.87 -12.32 -25.83
N THR A 680 0.63 -11.12 -25.32
CA THR A 680 1.67 -10.22 -24.81
C THR A 680 1.26 -9.57 -23.49
N LEU A 681 2.21 -9.41 -22.58
CA LEU A 681 2.08 -8.65 -21.34
C LEU A 681 1.78 -7.18 -21.59
N THR A 682 2.09 -6.63 -22.78
CA THR A 682 1.72 -5.25 -23.12
C THR A 682 0.21 -5.04 -23.26
N ARG A 683 -0.57 -6.13 -23.27
CA ARG A 683 -2.05 -6.15 -23.22
C ARG A 683 -2.59 -6.48 -21.83
N ILE A 684 -1.77 -6.36 -20.79
CA ILE A 684 -2.16 -6.52 -19.38
C ILE A 684 -1.72 -5.27 -18.63
N GLU A 685 -2.68 -4.59 -18.02
CA GLU A 685 -2.40 -3.37 -17.27
C GLU A 685 -2.20 -3.63 -15.77
N GLY A 686 -1.75 -2.60 -15.04
CA GLY A 686 -1.60 -2.63 -13.59
C GLY A 686 -2.94 -2.67 -12.82
N MET A 687 -2.87 -2.41 -11.52
CA MET A 687 -4.01 -2.41 -10.59
C MET A 687 -4.75 -1.06 -10.55
N GLY A 688 -4.17 0.00 -11.11
CA GLY A 688 -4.69 1.34 -11.01
C GLY A 688 -3.61 2.41 -11.16
N ILE A 689 -4.02 3.67 -10.96
CA ILE A 689 -3.16 4.85 -11.02
C ILE A 689 -3.54 5.84 -9.91
N ARG A 690 -2.55 6.53 -9.34
CA ARG A 690 -2.79 7.62 -8.39
C ARG A 690 -3.34 8.85 -9.12
N ARG A 691 -4.36 9.48 -8.54
CA ARG A 691 -5.04 10.69 -9.04
C ARG A 691 -5.10 11.68 -7.88
N GLY A 692 -4.23 12.70 -7.91
CA GLY A 692 -4.00 13.55 -6.75
C GLY A 692 -3.55 12.72 -5.54
N ASN A 693 -4.25 12.86 -4.40
CA ASN A 693 -3.98 12.04 -3.20
C ASN A 693 -4.75 10.71 -3.17
N SER A 694 -5.69 10.51 -4.09
CA SER A 694 -6.56 9.35 -4.17
C SER A 694 -6.06 8.31 -5.18
N PHE A 695 -6.72 7.16 -5.23
CA PHE A 695 -6.33 6.07 -6.14
C PHE A 695 -7.51 5.63 -7.01
N GLN A 696 -7.30 5.61 -8.32
CA GLN A 696 -8.23 5.02 -9.27
C GLN A 696 -7.94 3.53 -9.40
N VAL A 697 -8.88 2.67 -9.02
CA VAL A 697 -8.74 1.22 -9.16
C VAL A 697 -9.15 0.78 -10.57
N PHE A 698 -8.33 -0.05 -11.20
CA PHE A 698 -8.65 -0.59 -12.53
C PHE A 698 -9.45 -1.88 -12.44
N ALA A 699 -10.40 -2.05 -13.36
CA ALA A 699 -11.03 -3.34 -13.59
C ALA A 699 -9.97 -4.38 -14.02
N PRO A 700 -10.00 -5.62 -13.49
CA PRO A 700 -8.95 -6.60 -13.81
C PRO A 700 -8.88 -7.06 -15.27
N ASN A 701 -10.02 -7.08 -15.96
CA ASN A 701 -10.21 -7.50 -17.35
C ASN A 701 -11.22 -6.57 -18.01
N GLN A 702 -11.12 -6.40 -19.32
CA GLN A 702 -12.04 -5.58 -20.11
C GLN A 702 -13.41 -6.23 -20.31
N ASN A 703 -14.40 -5.37 -20.63
CA ASN A 703 -15.77 -5.78 -20.91
C ASN A 703 -15.95 -6.34 -22.32
N GLU A 704 -17.16 -6.78 -22.68
CA GLU A 704 -17.49 -7.33 -23.99
C GLU A 704 -17.31 -6.36 -25.15
N ASN A 705 -17.33 -5.05 -24.88
CA ASN A 705 -17.31 -4.01 -25.90
C ASN A 705 -16.08 -4.14 -26.81
N VAL A 706 -14.89 -4.29 -26.20
CA VAL A 706 -13.62 -4.42 -26.92
C VAL A 706 -13.51 -5.72 -27.72
N TYR A 707 -14.20 -6.79 -27.29
CA TYR A 707 -14.19 -8.08 -27.97
C TYR A 707 -15.22 -8.16 -29.11
N THR A 708 -16.15 -7.21 -29.17
CA THR A 708 -17.27 -7.19 -30.13
C THR A 708 -17.22 -5.99 -31.09
N ASN A 709 -16.08 -5.30 -31.17
CA ASN A 709 -15.85 -4.11 -31.99
C ASN A 709 -16.92 -3.04 -31.74
N ASP A 710 -17.01 -2.55 -30.52
CA ASP A 710 -18.02 -1.55 -30.14
C ASP A 710 -19.46 -2.02 -30.37
N TRP A 711 -19.73 -3.29 -30.05
CA TRP A 711 -21.00 -3.96 -30.29
C TRP A 711 -21.44 -3.94 -31.78
N THR A 712 -20.50 -3.88 -32.73
CA THR A 712 -20.78 -4.03 -34.18
C THR A 712 -20.62 -5.47 -34.69
N GLY A 713 -20.13 -6.35 -33.83
CA GLY A 713 -19.97 -7.78 -34.07
C GLY A 713 -18.52 -8.20 -34.34
N PRO A 714 -18.18 -9.50 -34.24
CA PRO A 714 -19.09 -10.61 -33.96
C PRO A 714 -19.62 -10.59 -32.52
N TYR A 715 -20.94 -10.68 -32.33
CA TYR A 715 -21.59 -10.55 -31.01
C TYR A 715 -21.28 -11.69 -30.02
N TYR A 716 -20.65 -12.77 -30.49
CA TYR A 716 -20.12 -13.84 -29.64
C TYR A 716 -18.68 -13.58 -29.18
N GLY A 717 -18.03 -12.51 -29.66
CA GLY A 717 -16.60 -12.26 -29.48
C GLY A 717 -16.13 -12.20 -28.03
N PHE A 718 -17.03 -11.86 -27.10
CA PHE A 718 -16.73 -11.84 -25.67
C PHE A 718 -16.19 -13.17 -25.12
N GLU A 719 -16.55 -14.30 -25.73
CA GLU A 719 -16.02 -15.63 -25.35
C GLU A 719 -14.49 -15.67 -25.28
N ARG A 720 -13.81 -14.82 -26.07
CA ARG A 720 -12.34 -14.72 -26.08
C ARG A 720 -11.73 -14.20 -24.79
N VAL A 721 -12.53 -13.65 -23.86
CA VAL A 721 -12.06 -13.30 -22.51
C VAL A 721 -11.54 -14.53 -21.75
N ILE A 722 -12.00 -15.74 -22.10
CA ILE A 722 -11.47 -17.01 -21.57
C ILE A 722 -9.97 -17.13 -21.89
N GLU A 723 -9.54 -16.76 -23.10
CA GLU A 723 -8.12 -16.73 -23.48
C GLU A 723 -7.32 -15.80 -22.55
N THR A 724 -7.91 -14.66 -22.17
CA THR A 724 -7.32 -13.72 -21.22
C THR A 724 -7.21 -14.33 -19.82
N PHE A 725 -8.24 -15.04 -19.35
CA PHE A 725 -8.21 -15.70 -18.04
C PHE A 725 -7.12 -16.77 -17.94
N GLU A 726 -6.92 -17.54 -19.01
CA GLU A 726 -5.88 -18.57 -19.09
C GLU A 726 -4.48 -17.96 -19.14
N PHE A 727 -4.28 -16.94 -19.98
CA PHE A 727 -3.00 -16.24 -20.12
C PHE A 727 -2.56 -15.53 -18.82
N THR A 728 -3.52 -15.05 -18.04
CA THR A 728 -3.26 -14.35 -16.77
C THR A 728 -3.24 -15.27 -15.54
N GLU A 729 -3.39 -16.59 -15.72
CA GLU A 729 -3.18 -17.59 -14.66
C GLU A 729 -1.86 -18.36 -14.83
N ARG A 730 -1.44 -18.61 -16.07
CA ARG A 730 -0.28 -19.45 -16.38
C ARG A 730 0.65 -18.79 -17.39
N PRO A 731 1.98 -18.88 -17.20
CA PRO A 731 2.68 -19.59 -16.11
C PRO A 731 2.68 -18.84 -14.77
N ARG A 732 2.17 -17.61 -14.75
CA ARG A 732 2.08 -16.73 -13.58
C ARG A 732 0.65 -16.26 -13.38
N ARG A 733 0.19 -16.21 -12.13
CA ARG A 733 -1.10 -15.59 -11.80
C ARG A 733 -0.91 -14.08 -11.69
N ILE A 734 -1.45 -13.36 -12.67
CA ILE A 734 -1.27 -11.90 -12.81
C ILE A 734 -2.57 -11.15 -12.49
N LYS A 735 -3.73 -11.76 -12.79
CA LYS A 735 -5.05 -11.13 -12.59
C LYS A 735 -6.03 -12.08 -11.89
N PRO A 736 -7.00 -11.57 -11.10
CA PRO A 736 -8.19 -12.33 -10.77
C PRO A 736 -9.03 -12.62 -12.04
N VAL A 737 -10.05 -13.46 -11.93
CA VAL A 737 -11.05 -13.65 -13.00
C VAL A 737 -12.11 -12.56 -12.86
N ASN A 738 -12.23 -11.68 -13.85
CA ASN A 738 -13.26 -10.65 -13.88
C ASN A 738 -14.20 -10.83 -15.08
N VAL A 739 -15.48 -11.13 -14.83
CA VAL A 739 -16.54 -11.10 -15.85
C VAL A 739 -17.21 -9.73 -15.79
N TYR A 740 -16.71 -8.82 -16.62
CA TYR A 740 -17.18 -7.45 -16.76
C TYR A 740 -17.97 -7.32 -18.06
N PHE A 741 -19.19 -6.80 -18.02
CA PHE A 741 -19.97 -6.58 -19.24
C PHE A 741 -21.08 -5.54 -19.10
N HIS A 742 -21.60 -5.06 -20.22
CA HIS A 742 -22.77 -4.19 -20.27
C HIS A 742 -24.09 -4.96 -20.42
N THR A 743 -25.19 -4.34 -19.99
CA THR A 743 -26.52 -4.98 -19.99
C THR A 743 -26.97 -5.38 -21.39
N TYR A 744 -26.60 -4.60 -22.42
CA TYR A 744 -26.97 -4.88 -23.81
C TYR A 744 -26.40 -6.20 -24.37
N LEU A 745 -25.38 -6.82 -23.74
CA LEU A 745 -24.85 -8.13 -24.13
C LEU A 745 -25.96 -9.18 -24.26
N LEU A 746 -26.99 -9.05 -23.42
CA LEU A 746 -28.09 -10.00 -23.29
C LEU A 746 -29.23 -9.79 -24.30
N THR A 747 -29.10 -8.78 -25.18
CA THR A 747 -30.12 -8.49 -26.20
C THR A 747 -30.05 -9.42 -27.40
N LYS A 748 -28.92 -10.11 -27.60
CA LYS A 748 -28.68 -10.97 -28.76
C LYS A 748 -28.36 -12.40 -28.34
N ARG A 749 -28.87 -13.38 -29.08
CA ARG A 749 -28.65 -14.82 -28.78
C ARG A 749 -27.17 -15.18 -28.72
N ALA A 750 -26.36 -14.62 -29.62
CA ALA A 750 -24.92 -14.85 -29.65
C ALA A 750 -24.21 -14.31 -28.38
N GLY A 751 -24.62 -13.14 -27.88
CA GLY A 751 -24.08 -12.55 -26.66
C GLY A 751 -24.50 -13.32 -25.40
N VAL A 752 -25.75 -13.80 -25.34
CA VAL A 752 -26.20 -14.69 -24.26
C VAL A 752 -25.40 -15.99 -24.24
N GLN A 753 -25.16 -16.61 -25.40
CA GLN A 753 -24.41 -17.85 -25.49
C GLN A 753 -22.94 -17.68 -25.13
N SER A 754 -22.29 -16.57 -25.54
CA SER A 754 -20.90 -16.30 -25.14
C SER A 754 -20.80 -16.12 -23.62
N PHE A 755 -21.74 -15.38 -23.02
CA PHE A 755 -21.83 -15.22 -21.58
C PHE A 755 -22.01 -16.55 -20.83
N GLU A 756 -22.95 -17.39 -21.27
CA GLU A 756 -23.19 -18.72 -20.67
C GLU A 756 -21.92 -19.58 -20.71
N ARG A 757 -21.19 -19.59 -21.83
CA ARG A 757 -19.91 -20.32 -21.96
C ARG A 757 -18.84 -19.79 -21.01
N ILE A 758 -18.73 -18.46 -20.87
CA ILE A 758 -17.79 -17.83 -19.93
C ILE A 758 -18.12 -18.26 -18.51
N MET A 759 -19.38 -18.16 -18.09
CA MET A 759 -19.79 -18.56 -16.76
C MET A 759 -19.56 -20.06 -16.49
N ASP A 760 -19.85 -20.92 -17.46
CA ASP A 760 -19.57 -22.36 -17.35
C ASP A 760 -18.07 -22.64 -17.23
N HIS A 761 -17.21 -21.87 -17.92
CA HIS A 761 -15.75 -21.99 -17.80
C HIS A 761 -15.27 -21.55 -16.41
N VAL A 762 -15.79 -20.43 -15.90
CA VAL A 762 -15.37 -19.86 -14.60
C VAL A 762 -15.81 -20.74 -13.43
N LEU A 763 -17.09 -21.15 -13.39
CA LEU A 763 -17.66 -21.88 -12.26
C LEU A 763 -17.17 -23.34 -12.14
N ARG A 764 -16.44 -23.86 -13.14
CA ARG A 764 -15.76 -25.15 -13.08
C ARG A 764 -14.43 -25.11 -12.33
N GLN A 765 -13.92 -23.92 -12.00
CA GLN A 765 -12.62 -23.73 -11.36
C GLN A 765 -12.75 -23.62 -9.82
N GLU A 766 -11.66 -23.88 -9.10
CA GLU A 766 -11.57 -23.56 -7.67
C GLU A 766 -11.32 -22.05 -7.48
N ILE A 767 -12.40 -21.31 -7.31
CA ILE A 767 -12.42 -19.84 -7.17
C ILE A 767 -12.93 -19.38 -5.80
N THR A 768 -12.63 -18.12 -5.46
CA THR A 768 -13.29 -17.37 -4.38
C THR A 768 -14.10 -16.22 -5.00
N PRO A 769 -15.43 -16.36 -5.11
CA PRO A 769 -16.29 -15.28 -5.59
C PRO A 769 -16.34 -14.13 -4.57
N VAL A 770 -16.21 -12.89 -5.04
CA VAL A 770 -16.31 -11.67 -4.22
C VAL A 770 -17.02 -10.54 -4.98
N HIS A 771 -17.61 -9.57 -4.28
CA HIS A 771 -18.06 -8.33 -4.91
C HIS A 771 -16.86 -7.47 -5.35
N ALA A 772 -17.06 -6.64 -6.38
CA ALA A 772 -16.02 -5.77 -6.93
C ALA A 772 -15.44 -4.79 -5.88
N ALA A 773 -16.27 -4.33 -4.94
CA ALA A 773 -15.83 -3.49 -3.83
C ALA A 773 -14.75 -4.16 -2.96
N ALA A 774 -14.80 -5.47 -2.77
CA ALA A 774 -13.81 -6.19 -1.99
C ALA A 774 -12.47 -6.32 -2.72
N TYR A 775 -12.49 -6.47 -4.06
CA TYR A 775 -11.29 -6.35 -4.88
C TYR A 775 -10.69 -4.93 -4.79
N ALA A 776 -11.52 -3.90 -4.89
CA ALA A 776 -11.05 -2.51 -4.79
C ALA A 776 -10.36 -2.22 -3.45
N ARG A 777 -10.91 -2.70 -2.33
CA ARG A 777 -10.24 -2.57 -1.02
C ARG A 777 -8.89 -3.29 -0.96
N LYS A 778 -8.77 -4.48 -1.54
CA LYS A 778 -7.48 -5.20 -1.65
C LYS A 778 -6.44 -4.41 -2.42
N VAL A 779 -6.85 -3.73 -3.50
CA VAL A 779 -5.95 -2.86 -4.27
C VAL A 779 -5.51 -1.64 -3.45
N LEU A 780 -6.40 -1.04 -2.66
CA LEU A 780 -6.06 0.07 -1.77
C LEU A 780 -5.11 -0.36 -0.64
N ASP A 781 -5.38 -1.52 -0.03
CA ASP A 781 -4.49 -2.12 0.96
C ASP A 781 -3.11 -2.43 0.38
N PHE A 782 -3.03 -2.92 -0.87
CA PHE A 782 -1.75 -3.15 -1.54
C PHE A 782 -0.87 -1.90 -1.51
N GLN A 783 -1.44 -0.71 -1.64
CA GLN A 783 -0.69 0.56 -1.65
C GLN A 783 -0.07 0.90 -0.29
N ARG A 784 -0.65 0.40 0.82
CA ARG A 784 -0.36 0.83 2.20
C ARG A 784 0.19 -0.27 3.10
N LEU A 785 0.08 -1.53 2.69
CA LEU A 785 0.49 -2.68 3.48
C LEU A 785 2.00 -2.67 3.73
N VAL A 786 2.39 -2.84 4.99
CA VAL A 786 3.80 -2.77 5.40
C VAL A 786 4.38 -4.16 5.55
N ILE A 787 5.52 -4.38 4.91
CA ILE A 787 6.36 -5.56 5.06
C ILE A 787 7.66 -5.14 5.73
N ALA A 788 7.99 -5.75 6.85
CA ALA A 788 9.24 -5.49 7.57
C ALA A 788 9.96 -6.80 7.89
N ARG A 789 11.28 -6.78 7.87
CA ARG A 789 12.10 -7.86 8.43
C ARG A 789 12.01 -7.82 9.95
N SER A 790 11.96 -8.98 10.58
CA SER A 790 12.00 -9.14 12.04
C SER A 790 12.95 -10.28 12.42
N ASP A 791 13.30 -10.38 13.71
CA ASP A 791 14.12 -11.48 14.24
C ASP A 791 13.53 -12.88 13.96
N THR A 792 12.20 -12.96 13.79
CA THR A 792 11.46 -14.21 13.55
C THR A 792 11.18 -14.50 12.08
N GLY A 793 11.56 -13.59 11.17
CA GLY A 793 11.28 -13.68 9.74
C GLY A 793 10.72 -12.35 9.21
N TRP A 794 9.40 -12.30 9.04
CA TRP A 794 8.69 -11.16 8.44
C TRP A 794 7.54 -10.67 9.31
N ARG A 795 7.47 -9.36 9.49
CA ARG A 795 6.38 -8.64 10.12
C ARG A 795 5.48 -8.02 9.06
N ILE A 796 4.18 -8.24 9.17
CA ILE A 796 3.17 -7.70 8.26
C ILE A 796 2.16 -6.87 9.05
N ARG A 797 1.85 -5.67 8.56
CA ARG A 797 0.93 -4.71 9.19
C ARG A 797 0.02 -4.06 8.17
N GLY A 798 -1.20 -3.73 8.61
CA GLY A 798 -2.17 -3.00 7.79
C GLY A 798 -2.84 -3.85 6.71
N ALA A 799 -2.90 -5.18 6.87
CA ALA A 799 -3.44 -6.10 5.87
C ALA A 799 -4.98 -6.26 5.95
N GLN A 800 -5.75 -5.19 6.18
CA GLN A 800 -7.17 -5.24 6.59
C GLN A 800 -8.06 -6.13 5.72
N ASP A 801 -8.05 -5.89 4.41
CA ASP A 801 -8.75 -6.62 3.36
C ASP A 801 -7.78 -7.51 2.56
N LEU A 802 -6.52 -7.12 2.36
CA LEU A 802 -5.53 -7.90 1.60
C LEU A 802 -4.85 -8.98 2.47
N ARG A 803 -5.51 -10.14 2.58
CA ARG A 803 -5.12 -11.25 3.47
C ARG A 803 -4.20 -12.30 2.88
N THR A 804 -3.66 -12.09 1.68
CA THR A 804 -2.82 -13.09 1.01
C THR A 804 -1.47 -12.51 0.62
N LEU A 805 -0.41 -13.25 0.95
CA LEU A 805 0.97 -12.97 0.55
C LEU A 805 1.49 -14.11 -0.31
N ARG A 806 2.09 -13.81 -1.45
CA ARG A 806 2.88 -14.75 -2.25
C ARG A 806 4.33 -14.71 -1.77
N LEU A 807 4.92 -15.86 -1.46
CA LEU A 807 6.34 -15.94 -1.12
C LEU A 807 7.16 -16.36 -2.34
N PRO A 808 8.16 -15.57 -2.76
CA PRO A 808 9.16 -16.04 -3.71
C PRO A 808 9.79 -17.36 -3.26
N ALA A 809 10.04 -18.28 -4.19
CA ALA A 809 10.61 -19.60 -3.90
C ALA A 809 11.87 -19.58 -3.01
N PRO A 810 12.83 -18.63 -3.15
CA PRO A 810 14.00 -18.56 -2.27
C PRO A 810 13.71 -18.36 -0.79
N LEU A 811 12.53 -17.84 -0.43
CA LEU A 811 12.13 -17.67 0.98
C LEU A 811 11.74 -18.99 1.65
N GLY A 812 11.46 -20.06 0.88
CA GLY A 812 11.01 -21.34 1.41
C GLY A 812 9.54 -21.33 1.86
N LEU A 813 9.21 -22.17 2.85
CA LEU A 813 7.84 -22.41 3.28
C LEU A 813 7.50 -21.74 4.63
N PRO A 814 6.23 -21.37 4.86
CA PRO A 814 5.75 -20.89 6.15
C PRO A 814 5.80 -21.99 7.22
N VAL A 815 6.33 -21.67 8.40
CA VAL A 815 6.24 -22.52 9.59
C VAL A 815 5.12 -21.97 10.47
N ILE A 816 3.89 -22.46 10.23
CA ILE A 816 2.68 -21.98 10.92
C ILE A 816 2.87 -22.03 12.43
N ALA A 817 3.41 -23.12 12.96
CA ALA A 817 3.68 -23.34 14.40
C ALA A 817 4.49 -22.21 15.07
N ARG A 818 5.41 -21.56 14.34
CA ARG A 818 6.23 -20.45 14.85
C ARG A 818 5.68 -19.07 14.48
N SER A 819 4.69 -19.03 13.59
CA SER A 819 4.05 -17.81 13.11
C SER A 819 2.87 -17.41 13.99
N SER A 820 2.55 -16.11 13.98
CA SER A 820 1.36 -15.52 14.59
C SER A 820 0.50 -14.84 13.53
N GLY A 821 -0.81 -15.03 13.57
CA GLY A 821 -1.73 -14.46 12.57
C GLY A 821 -1.70 -15.14 11.20
N VAL A 822 -1.00 -16.28 11.03
CA VAL A 822 -0.94 -17.05 9.77
C VAL A 822 -1.85 -18.27 9.87
N ALA A 823 -2.89 -18.31 9.05
CA ALA A 823 -3.97 -19.30 9.11
C ALA A 823 -3.76 -20.53 8.20
N GLY A 824 -2.84 -20.43 7.24
CA GLY A 824 -2.59 -21.50 6.28
C GLY A 824 -1.79 -21.00 5.08
N TYR A 825 -1.60 -21.87 4.09
CA TYR A 825 -1.04 -21.50 2.80
C TYR A 825 -1.42 -22.51 1.71
N ARG A 826 -1.29 -22.13 0.44
CA ARG A 826 -1.38 -23.03 -0.72
C ARG A 826 -0.14 -22.91 -1.57
N GLU A 827 0.46 -24.02 -1.98
CA GLU A 827 1.54 -23.97 -2.96
C GLU A 827 1.03 -23.53 -4.34
N GLY A 828 1.88 -22.82 -5.08
CA GLY A 828 1.60 -22.26 -6.39
C GLY A 828 2.83 -22.20 -7.29
N ALA A 829 2.63 -21.85 -8.56
CA ALA A 829 3.69 -21.89 -9.58
C ALA A 829 4.89 -20.96 -9.28
N GLU A 830 4.64 -19.83 -8.61
CA GLU A 830 5.68 -18.87 -8.24
C GLU A 830 5.98 -18.87 -6.73
N GLY A 831 5.62 -19.95 -6.03
CA GLY A 831 5.76 -20.11 -4.58
C GLY A 831 4.43 -20.11 -3.83
N PRO A 832 4.45 -20.28 -2.50
CA PRO A 832 3.25 -20.43 -1.69
C PRO A 832 2.48 -19.11 -1.52
N TYR A 833 1.15 -19.20 -1.58
CA TYR A 833 0.19 -18.17 -1.18
C TYR A 833 -0.18 -18.39 0.28
N VAL A 834 0.28 -17.51 1.16
CA VAL A 834 0.07 -17.53 2.62
C VAL A 834 -1.20 -16.77 2.97
N HIS A 835 -2.05 -17.37 3.81
CA HIS A 835 -3.33 -16.78 4.23
C HIS A 835 -3.18 -16.21 5.64
N LEU A 836 -3.42 -14.91 5.78
CA LEU A 836 -3.43 -14.22 7.07
C LEU A 836 -4.81 -14.35 7.71
N GLY A 837 -4.84 -14.63 9.01
CA GLY A 837 -6.07 -14.67 9.80
C GLY A 837 -6.35 -13.40 10.61
N GLN A 838 -5.46 -12.40 10.56
CA GLN A 838 -5.56 -11.14 11.33
C GLN A 838 -4.84 -9.98 10.61
N PRO A 839 -5.24 -8.69 10.81
CA PRO A 839 -4.61 -7.46 10.25
C PRO A 839 -3.09 -7.42 10.31
N ASP A 840 -2.57 -7.98 11.39
CA ASP A 840 -1.17 -7.99 11.73
C ASP A 840 -0.70 -9.44 11.88
N ALA A 841 0.47 -9.75 11.34
CA ALA A 841 1.05 -11.08 11.42
C ALA A 841 2.57 -11.04 11.65
N GLU A 842 3.08 -12.11 12.25
CA GLU A 842 4.50 -12.46 12.28
C GLU A 842 4.65 -13.79 11.55
N LEU A 843 5.35 -13.77 10.41
CA LEU A 843 5.56 -14.91 9.53
C LEU A 843 6.98 -15.44 9.72
N SER A 844 7.07 -16.68 10.20
CA SER A 844 8.32 -17.43 10.25
C SER A 844 8.44 -18.41 9.10
N LEU A 845 9.66 -18.54 8.58
CA LEU A 845 9.99 -19.41 7.46
C LEU A 845 10.88 -20.57 7.93
N GLY A 846 10.95 -21.64 7.14
CA GLY A 846 11.80 -22.80 7.40
C GLY A 846 11.16 -24.11 6.96
N THR A 847 11.63 -25.22 7.52
CA THR A 847 11.06 -26.55 7.27
C THR A 847 9.79 -26.74 8.11
N PRO A 848 8.59 -26.85 7.50
CA PRO A 848 7.37 -27.06 8.25
C PRO A 848 7.28 -28.51 8.77
N ALA A 849 6.80 -28.68 10.00
CA ALA A 849 6.33 -29.97 10.48
C ALA A 849 4.95 -30.28 9.89
N SER A 850 4.62 -31.57 9.74
CA SER A 850 3.28 -32.01 9.35
C SER A 850 2.28 -31.58 10.42
N GLN A 851 1.36 -30.69 10.05
CA GLN A 851 0.31 -30.19 10.94
C GLN A 851 -0.90 -29.74 10.12
N PRO A 852 -2.13 -29.90 10.65
CA PRO A 852 -3.33 -29.43 9.99
C PRO A 852 -3.22 -27.94 9.64
N ARG A 853 -3.54 -27.59 8.39
CA ARG A 853 -3.59 -26.20 7.94
C ARG A 853 -4.69 -25.99 6.90
N LEU A 854 -5.19 -24.76 6.82
CA LEU A 854 -6.08 -24.38 5.73
C LEU A 854 -5.28 -24.28 4.44
N ALA A 855 -5.50 -25.22 3.53
CA ALA A 855 -4.89 -25.20 2.21
C ALA A 855 -5.61 -24.21 1.30
N SER A 856 -6.94 -24.27 1.26
CA SER A 856 -7.74 -23.26 0.56
C SER A 856 -9.18 -23.17 1.04
N ALA A 857 -9.85 -22.05 0.76
CA ALA A 857 -11.31 -21.88 0.91
C ALA A 857 -11.84 -20.89 -0.15
N ASN A 858 -13.12 -21.00 -0.51
CA ASN A 858 -13.85 -19.98 -1.29
C ASN A 858 -14.47 -18.88 -0.39
N ALA A 859 -13.79 -18.54 0.70
CA ALA A 859 -14.29 -17.68 1.77
C ALA A 859 -13.14 -16.87 2.38
N TRP A 860 -13.46 -15.72 3.00
CA TRP A 860 -12.54 -14.97 3.83
C TRP A 860 -12.29 -15.65 5.18
N ILE A 861 -11.07 -15.47 5.69
CA ILE A 861 -10.70 -15.84 7.05
C ILE A 861 -10.90 -14.60 7.92
N VAL A 862 -11.96 -14.62 8.74
CA VAL A 862 -12.30 -13.53 9.66
C VAL A 862 -11.44 -13.59 10.91
N ALA A 863 -11.18 -14.81 11.39
CA ALA A 863 -10.36 -15.04 12.55
C ALA A 863 -9.69 -16.41 12.47
N TYR A 864 -8.54 -16.51 13.12
CA TYR A 864 -7.82 -17.76 13.29
C TYR A 864 -7.20 -17.84 14.67
N GLU A 865 -7.38 -18.99 15.31
CA GLU A 865 -6.82 -19.33 16.61
C GLU A 865 -6.20 -20.72 16.55
N ARG A 866 -5.16 -20.94 17.34
CA ARG A 866 -4.49 -22.23 17.44
C ARG A 866 -4.20 -22.57 18.90
N SER A 867 -4.45 -23.82 19.26
CA SER A 867 -3.90 -24.49 20.45
C SER A 867 -2.99 -25.67 20.05
N GLU A 868 -2.44 -26.39 21.02
CA GLU A 868 -1.57 -27.55 20.75
C GLU A 868 -2.23 -28.64 19.91
N THR A 869 -3.53 -28.86 20.08
CA THR A 869 -4.27 -29.97 19.43
C THR A 869 -5.38 -29.50 18.50
N THR A 870 -5.70 -28.20 18.49
CA THR A 870 -6.85 -27.67 17.75
C THR A 870 -6.43 -26.46 16.91
N GLN A 871 -6.76 -26.52 15.63
CA GLN A 871 -6.77 -25.36 14.73
C GLN A 871 -8.21 -24.88 14.56
N ARG A 872 -8.43 -23.57 14.70
CA ARG A 872 -9.76 -22.97 14.62
C ARG A 872 -9.76 -21.82 13.63
N TRP A 873 -10.64 -21.88 12.65
CA TRP A 873 -10.89 -20.81 11.67
C TRP A 873 -12.32 -20.31 11.79
N THR A 874 -12.51 -19.01 11.55
CA THR A 874 -13.82 -18.41 11.28
C THR A 874 -13.86 -18.01 9.83
N LEU A 875 -14.72 -18.66 9.05
CA LEU A 875 -14.82 -18.44 7.60
C LEU A 875 -16.14 -17.76 7.24
N GLU A 876 -16.08 -16.81 6.32
CA GLU A 876 -17.25 -16.12 5.75
C GLU A 876 -17.11 -16.01 4.23
N GLY A 877 -18.06 -16.57 3.51
CA GLY A 877 -18.13 -16.51 2.06
C GLY A 877 -19.50 -16.02 1.60
N ASP A 878 -19.58 -15.58 0.36
CA ASP A 878 -20.85 -15.15 -0.24
C ASP A 878 -21.63 -16.31 -0.89
N VAL A 879 -21.00 -17.48 -0.99
CA VAL A 879 -21.56 -18.72 -1.53
C VAL A 879 -21.37 -19.86 -0.52
N PRO A 880 -22.04 -21.01 -0.69
CA PRO A 880 -21.80 -22.18 0.17
C PRO A 880 -20.31 -22.53 0.23
N ILE A 881 -19.80 -22.72 1.45
CA ILE A 881 -18.36 -22.83 1.66
C ILE A 881 -17.84 -24.18 1.15
N GLU A 882 -16.75 -24.11 0.39
CA GLU A 882 -15.88 -25.21 0.05
C GLU A 882 -14.46 -24.90 0.52
N PHE A 883 -13.84 -25.86 1.18
CA PHE A 883 -12.48 -25.69 1.69
C PHE A 883 -11.69 -27.00 1.61
N ALA A 884 -10.37 -26.87 1.69
CA ALA A 884 -9.45 -27.98 1.77
C ALA A 884 -8.49 -27.78 2.95
N LEU A 885 -8.30 -28.84 3.74
CA LEU A 885 -7.27 -28.91 4.76
C LEU A 885 -6.13 -29.80 4.29
N ALA A 886 -4.89 -29.37 4.50
CA ALA A 886 -3.73 -30.23 4.35
C ALA A 886 -3.37 -30.85 5.69
N ASP A 887 -2.80 -32.06 5.64
CA ASP A 887 -2.17 -32.74 6.79
C ASP A 887 -3.13 -32.92 7.99
N ALA A 888 -4.42 -33.14 7.68
CA ALA A 888 -5.50 -33.30 8.66
C ALA A 888 -6.05 -34.74 8.71
N ALA A 889 -5.23 -35.75 8.35
CA ALA A 889 -5.66 -37.14 8.30
C ALA A 889 -6.03 -37.69 9.68
N ASP A 890 -5.25 -37.33 10.72
CA ASP A 890 -5.43 -37.77 12.10
C ASP A 890 -6.29 -36.81 12.94
N CYS A 891 -7.05 -35.93 12.27
CA CYS A 891 -7.84 -34.89 12.90
C CYS A 891 -9.33 -35.10 12.66
N ARG A 892 -10.14 -34.92 13.70
CA ARG A 892 -11.59 -34.76 13.58
C ARG A 892 -11.88 -33.35 13.13
N VAL A 893 -12.56 -33.21 11.98
CA VAL A 893 -12.93 -31.91 11.42
C VAL A 893 -14.40 -31.63 11.71
N GLN A 894 -14.71 -30.45 12.23
CA GLN A 894 -16.09 -30.06 12.53
C GLN A 894 -16.36 -28.59 12.16
N ALA A 895 -17.61 -28.28 11.80
CA ALA A 895 -18.07 -26.90 11.64
C ALA A 895 -19.30 -26.67 12.52
N ALA A 896 -19.28 -25.62 13.34
CA ALA A 896 -20.32 -25.30 14.31
C ALA A 896 -20.72 -26.51 15.19
N GLY A 897 -19.71 -27.27 15.66
CA GLY A 897 -19.88 -28.45 16.50
C GLY A 897 -20.37 -29.71 15.77
N ARG A 898 -20.55 -29.68 14.45
CA ARG A 898 -20.96 -30.84 13.63
C ARG A 898 -19.77 -31.42 12.91
N GLU A 899 -19.50 -32.71 13.11
CA GLU A 899 -18.42 -33.42 12.43
C GLU A 899 -18.66 -33.48 10.91
N LEU A 900 -17.59 -33.30 10.14
CA LEU A 900 -17.61 -33.28 8.68
C LEU A 900 -16.82 -34.46 8.13
N GLN A 901 -17.37 -35.10 7.10
CA GLN A 901 -16.67 -36.09 6.31
C GLN A 901 -16.08 -35.45 5.06
N ALA A 902 -14.85 -35.84 4.70
CA ALA A 902 -14.20 -35.34 3.51
C ALA A 902 -14.93 -35.90 2.27
N ILE A 903 -15.30 -35.02 1.34
CA ILE A 903 -15.95 -35.41 0.07
C ILE A 903 -14.95 -36.01 -0.92
N ARG A 904 -13.65 -35.67 -0.76
CA ARG A 904 -12.55 -36.14 -1.60
C ARG A 904 -11.24 -36.00 -0.84
N ARG A 905 -10.32 -36.95 -1.00
CA ARG A 905 -8.92 -36.86 -0.53
C ARG A 905 -7.95 -37.00 -1.69
N GLN A 906 -6.89 -36.20 -1.71
CA GLN A 906 -5.85 -36.20 -2.73
C GLN A 906 -4.48 -35.94 -2.06
N GLY A 907 -3.67 -36.98 -1.90
CA GLY A 907 -2.44 -36.89 -1.11
C GLY A 907 -2.75 -36.45 0.33
N SER A 908 -2.10 -35.40 0.81
CA SER A 908 -2.36 -34.82 2.13
C SER A 908 -3.58 -33.90 2.20
N LEU A 909 -4.23 -33.59 1.07
CA LEU A 909 -5.39 -32.71 1.02
C LEU A 909 -6.70 -33.47 1.24
N ALA A 910 -7.53 -32.95 2.14
CA ALA A 910 -8.92 -33.37 2.34
C ALA A 910 -9.86 -32.21 2.00
N HIS A 911 -10.80 -32.44 1.09
CA HIS A 911 -11.80 -31.45 0.65
C HIS A 911 -13.11 -31.63 1.38
N TYR A 912 -13.76 -30.51 1.70
CA TYR A 912 -15.01 -30.44 2.43
C TYR A 912 -15.95 -29.42 1.78
N ARG A 913 -17.25 -29.61 1.99
CA ARG A 913 -18.30 -28.69 1.52
C ARG A 913 -19.34 -28.50 2.62
N LEU A 914 -19.81 -27.27 2.77
CA LEU A 914 -20.90 -26.86 3.65
C LEU A 914 -22.04 -26.29 2.79
N SER A 915 -23.28 -26.47 3.23
CA SER A 915 -24.42 -25.74 2.67
C SER A 915 -24.51 -24.29 3.19
N ALA A 916 -23.79 -23.98 4.27
CA ALA A 916 -23.74 -22.66 4.88
C ALA A 916 -22.70 -21.75 4.21
N HIS A 917 -22.96 -20.45 4.27
CA HIS A 917 -22.08 -19.38 3.77
C HIS A 917 -21.07 -18.94 4.84
N ALA A 918 -21.17 -19.45 6.07
CA ALA A 918 -20.25 -19.15 7.16
C ALA A 918 -19.94 -20.42 7.96
N ALA A 919 -18.72 -20.50 8.49
CA ALA A 919 -18.30 -21.54 9.43
C ALA A 919 -17.73 -20.88 10.68
N ARG A 920 -18.52 -20.87 11.75
CA ARG A 920 -18.20 -20.19 13.02
C ARG A 920 -18.39 -21.15 14.22
N PRO A 921 -17.33 -21.81 14.71
CA PRO A 921 -16.03 -22.00 14.08
C PRO A 921 -15.99 -23.22 13.12
N LEU A 922 -14.99 -23.24 12.23
CA LEU A 922 -14.44 -24.44 11.60
C LEU A 922 -13.24 -24.92 12.44
N GLU A 923 -13.19 -26.20 12.80
CA GLU A 923 -12.16 -26.74 13.67
C GLU A 923 -11.56 -28.03 13.12
N ALA A 924 -10.24 -28.19 13.25
CA ALA A 924 -9.53 -29.45 13.10
C ALA A 924 -8.92 -29.82 14.45
N ILE A 925 -9.41 -30.90 15.06
CA ILE A 925 -9.02 -31.38 16.39
C ILE A 925 -8.24 -32.67 16.21
N CYS A 926 -6.94 -32.64 16.47
CA CYS A 926 -6.03 -33.75 16.24
C CYS A 926 -5.70 -34.48 17.54
N GLN A 927 -5.44 -35.79 17.43
CA GLN A 927 -4.92 -36.55 18.56
C GLN A 927 -3.46 -36.16 18.82
N ARG A 928 -3.03 -36.20 20.08
CA ARG A 928 -1.64 -35.93 20.46
C ARG A 928 -0.73 -37.08 20.04
#